data_AF-A0A162IDI1-F1
#
_entry.id   AF-A0A162IDI1-F1
#
_cell.length_a   1.000
_cell.length_b   1.000
_cell.length_c   1.000
_cell.angle_alpha   90.00
_cell.angle_beta   90.00
_cell.angle_gamma   90.00
#
_symmetry.space_group_name_H-M   'P 1'
#
loop_
_entity.id
_entity.type
_entity.pdbx_description
1 polymer ?
#
loop_
_entity_poly.entity_id
_entity_poly.type
_entity_poly.pdbx_seq_one_letter_code
_entity_poly.pdbx_strand_id
1 'polypeptide(L)'
;MPQDSREKKARVVGLYGIKGCGKSFLLNKLQTLFDNGTYLFVEGSEALASVVPGGLDAFNNSYDADDRQRARERAIVSIRDRCEKEGKVAIVAGHFSLWNSKENGPAPIYTESDLQVYTHILYLDTPEDITKQQALNDGEIKTRQDLPSEDLRRWKEFEIMELRRLCHEREILFTLIEFDSPAGHVATIRNAILRTELENTLDAQRTLDNILSVPRYSVVKKMLVLDADRTITPQDTGVMFWDRVNPSPGLGKTPLHKVFGGWGYAYAAFQQAASLYEEVACREDLDQICREVAKNVKLYPQMETLLRLAANSRGVSAIIVTCGLGQVWEEVLERISNGLVMTPRVKEEVVWRLKHGYNMQVVGFGDSPTDLPMLKRADSAIIVVGDALMRSKTMDKKLREYIYHESFKAKQAVMAPGFCHRLTLEELPQVDLASHEYLHSIFGCLTTFTLEVTEMTDSPATKFLAGPTRDKQIHGPTLFKQHEKVGEHLAIDALTHVLGLEKYSIAHVQGATTEGFRLANEEGVLVYGIMRGGLPLALGIWNCFKKVMLGMPKTSRDVKPEHLQGKRCVVLVDFVVNEGKTVVEFIERIHYLSPSIDIIIVSGVTQAGFVSWGMNSIMLPSSERRCEDVASETTCPLNTRVIKLVTLRVSENKYKGQGGTDTGNRLYNTTHLD
;
A
#
# COMPACT_ATOMS: atom_id res chain seq x y z
N MET A 1 20.94 5.23 15.38
CA MET A 1 20.51 4.26 16.41
C MET A 1 20.89 4.77 17.79
N PRO A 2 19.90 5.01 18.64
CA PRO A 2 20.00 4.73 20.05
C PRO A 2 19.20 3.43 20.32
N GLN A 3 19.85 2.40 20.86
CA GLN A 3 19.14 1.29 21.48
C GLN A 3 18.35 1.87 22.66
N ASP A 4 17.05 1.62 22.70
CA ASP A 4 16.22 1.93 23.86
C ASP A 4 16.77 1.13 25.05
N SER A 5 17.46 1.82 25.94
CA SER A 5 18.20 1.29 27.07
C SER A 5 17.29 1.02 28.27
N ARG A 6 16.10 0.45 28.03
CA ARG A 6 15.34 -0.22 29.08
C ARG A 6 15.89 -1.62 29.18
N GLU A 7 16.53 -1.91 30.30
CA GLU A 7 17.12 -3.21 30.65
C GLU A 7 16.21 -4.35 30.16
N LYS A 8 16.78 -5.31 29.39
CA LYS A 8 16.05 -6.49 28.92
C LYS A 8 15.65 -7.34 30.13
N LYS A 9 14.49 -7.05 30.70
CA LYS A 9 13.82 -7.92 31.69
C LYS A 9 13.77 -9.34 31.12
N ALA A 10 14.23 -10.33 31.89
CA ALA A 10 14.14 -11.72 31.44
C ALA A 10 12.70 -12.10 31.12
N ARG A 11 12.50 -12.81 30.01
CA ARG A 11 11.18 -13.31 29.62
C ARG A 11 10.89 -14.58 30.42
N VAL A 12 10.00 -14.45 31.39
CA VAL A 12 9.44 -15.57 32.16
C VAL A 12 7.96 -15.71 31.81
N VAL A 13 7.57 -16.92 31.41
CA VAL A 13 6.24 -17.26 30.92
C VAL A 13 5.59 -18.25 31.88
N GLY A 14 4.44 -17.92 32.44
CA GLY A 14 3.65 -18.83 33.26
C GLY A 14 2.71 -19.66 32.40
N LEU A 15 2.80 -20.99 32.47
CA LEU A 15 1.83 -21.92 31.88
C LEU A 15 0.86 -22.38 32.98
N TYR A 16 -0.34 -21.82 32.96
CA TYR A 16 -1.37 -21.97 33.99
C TYR A 16 -2.59 -22.74 33.48
N GLY A 17 -3.43 -23.14 34.42
CA GLY A 17 -4.64 -23.92 34.20
C GLY A 17 -4.95 -24.77 35.42
N ILE A 18 -6.21 -25.17 35.58
CA ILE A 18 -6.67 -25.97 36.70
C ILE A 18 -5.89 -27.29 36.83
N LYS A 19 -5.89 -27.89 38.03
CA LYS A 19 -5.19 -29.16 38.26
C LYS A 19 -5.79 -30.25 37.35
N GLY A 20 -4.94 -30.99 36.64
CA GLY A 20 -5.36 -32.05 35.72
C GLY A 20 -5.54 -31.64 34.26
N CYS A 21 -5.39 -30.37 33.89
CA CYS A 21 -5.56 -29.91 32.50
C CYS A 21 -4.41 -30.25 31.53
N GLY A 22 -3.40 -31.00 31.95
CA GLY A 22 -2.29 -31.41 31.06
C GLY A 22 -1.11 -30.44 30.94
N LYS A 23 -0.91 -29.49 31.87
CA LYS A 23 0.25 -28.56 31.88
C LYS A 23 1.59 -29.26 31.72
N SER A 24 1.89 -30.26 32.56
CA SER A 24 3.17 -30.99 32.53
C SER A 24 3.37 -31.76 31.23
N PHE A 25 2.29 -32.32 30.68
CA PHE A 25 2.33 -32.98 29.39
C PHE A 25 2.67 -32.01 28.25
N LEU A 26 2.04 -30.83 28.27
CA LEU A 26 2.36 -29.76 27.32
C LEU A 26 3.78 -29.24 27.51
N LEU A 27 4.23 -29.02 28.75
CA LEU A 27 5.59 -28.57 29.06
C LEU A 27 6.64 -29.54 28.51
N ASN A 28 6.47 -30.85 28.72
CA ASN A 28 7.36 -31.89 28.20
C ASN A 28 7.37 -31.93 26.66
N LYS A 29 6.23 -31.72 26.01
CA LYS A 29 6.15 -31.61 24.55
C LYS A 29 6.84 -30.35 24.01
N LEU A 30 6.68 -29.23 24.70
CA LEU A 30 7.38 -28.01 24.34
C LEU A 30 8.88 -28.19 24.48
N GLN A 31 9.33 -28.87 25.55
CA GLN A 31 10.73 -29.22 25.72
C GLN A 31 11.26 -30.00 24.52
N THR A 32 10.60 -31.06 24.06
CA THR A 32 11.09 -31.83 22.90
C THR A 32 11.07 -31.04 21.58
N LEU A 33 10.14 -30.11 21.40
CA LEU A 33 9.99 -29.36 20.14
C LEU A 33 10.82 -28.07 20.07
N PHE A 34 11.18 -27.50 21.22
CA PHE A 34 11.91 -26.25 21.33
C PHE A 34 13.33 -26.40 21.90
N ASP A 35 13.83 -27.63 22.11
CA ASP A 35 15.17 -27.86 22.64
C ASP A 35 16.27 -27.48 21.63
N ASN A 36 16.54 -26.19 21.55
CA ASN A 36 17.60 -25.57 20.75
C ASN A 36 18.55 -24.73 21.62
N GLY A 37 18.50 -24.90 22.94
CA GLY A 37 19.29 -24.14 23.92
C GLY A 37 18.76 -22.75 24.28
N THR A 38 17.62 -22.31 23.73
CA THR A 38 17.07 -20.95 23.95
C THR A 38 16.09 -20.87 25.13
N TYR A 39 15.55 -22.00 25.57
CA TYR A 39 14.47 -22.06 26.55
C TYR A 39 14.87 -22.81 27.82
N LEU A 40 14.23 -22.43 28.91
CA LEU A 40 14.29 -23.12 30.19
C LEU A 40 12.88 -23.62 30.54
N PHE A 41 12.68 -24.94 30.57
CA PHE A 41 11.42 -25.55 30.98
C PHE A 41 11.50 -25.87 32.48
N VAL A 42 10.54 -25.36 33.25
CA VAL A 42 10.55 -25.49 34.71
C VAL A 42 9.19 -25.96 35.20
N GLU A 43 9.18 -27.07 35.93
CA GLU A 43 8.03 -27.43 36.76
C GLU A 43 8.08 -26.62 38.07
N GLY A 44 6.99 -25.90 38.38
CA GLY A 44 6.95 -25.01 39.54
C GLY A 44 7.16 -25.75 40.87
N SER A 45 6.72 -27.01 40.95
CA SER A 45 6.95 -27.88 42.11
C SER A 45 8.43 -28.25 42.28
N GLU A 46 9.16 -28.46 41.19
CA GLU A 46 10.60 -28.74 41.20
C GLU A 46 11.40 -27.50 41.62
N ALA A 47 11.05 -26.33 41.08
CA ALA A 47 11.66 -25.07 41.49
C ALA A 47 11.43 -24.79 42.98
N LEU A 48 10.21 -25.02 43.48
CA LEU A 48 9.90 -24.92 44.91
C LEU A 48 10.72 -25.89 45.77
N ALA A 49 10.82 -27.15 45.35
CA ALA A 49 11.61 -28.15 46.08
C ALA A 49 13.09 -27.76 46.17
N SER A 50 13.63 -27.10 45.15
CA SER A 50 15.03 -26.66 45.12
C SER A 50 15.36 -25.52 46.12
N VAL A 51 14.38 -24.71 46.50
CA VAL A 51 14.57 -23.55 47.42
C VAL A 51 14.08 -23.83 48.85
N VAL A 52 13.55 -25.02 49.10
CA VAL A 52 13.02 -25.45 50.41
C VAL A 52 13.92 -26.54 50.99
N PRO A 53 14.59 -26.29 52.14
CA PRO A 53 15.26 -27.34 52.90
C PRO A 53 14.27 -28.46 53.27
N GLY A 54 14.55 -29.69 52.84
CA GLY A 54 13.65 -30.84 53.00
C GLY A 54 12.66 -31.07 51.85
N GLY A 55 12.76 -30.30 50.76
CA GLY A 55 12.01 -30.51 49.52
C GLY A 55 10.50 -30.23 49.63
N LEU A 56 9.75 -30.76 48.67
CA LEU A 56 8.31 -30.50 48.55
C LEU A 56 7.49 -31.10 49.71
N ASP A 57 7.95 -32.20 50.29
CA ASP A 57 7.28 -32.82 51.45
C ASP A 57 7.36 -31.94 52.69
N ALA A 58 8.51 -31.31 52.92
CA ALA A 58 8.65 -30.32 53.99
C ALA A 58 7.73 -29.12 53.73
N PHE A 59 7.72 -28.58 52.51
CA PHE A 59 6.84 -27.48 52.11
C PHE A 59 5.35 -27.77 52.38
N ASN A 60 4.87 -28.97 52.02
CA ASN A 60 3.47 -29.33 52.16
C ASN A 60 3.05 -29.59 53.61
N ASN A 61 3.94 -30.17 54.43
CA ASN A 61 3.56 -30.71 55.75
C ASN A 61 4.10 -29.90 56.94
N SER A 62 5.18 -29.15 56.75
CA SER A 62 5.93 -28.52 57.85
C SER A 62 5.97 -26.99 57.82
N TYR A 63 5.75 -26.38 56.65
CA TYR A 63 5.73 -24.92 56.51
C TYR A 63 4.35 -24.34 56.85
N ASP A 64 4.33 -23.21 57.55
CA ASP A 64 3.12 -22.40 57.76
C ASP A 64 2.78 -21.54 56.52
N ALA A 65 1.74 -20.70 56.61
CA ALA A 65 1.29 -19.88 55.48
C ALA A 65 2.36 -18.86 55.03
N ASP A 66 3.01 -18.18 55.97
CA ASP A 66 3.98 -17.12 55.69
C ASP A 66 5.29 -17.69 55.15
N ASP A 67 5.73 -18.84 55.66
CA ASP A 67 6.92 -19.52 55.15
C ASP A 67 6.66 -20.12 53.76
N ARG A 68 5.45 -20.64 53.49
CA ARG A 68 5.06 -21.10 52.14
C ARG A 68 5.07 -19.97 51.13
N GLN A 69 4.54 -18.81 51.52
CA GLN A 69 4.55 -17.62 50.67
C GLN A 69 5.98 -17.17 50.36
N ARG A 70 6.83 -17.04 51.37
CA ARG A 70 8.26 -16.70 51.18
C ARG A 70 9.01 -17.71 50.33
N ALA A 71 8.69 -19.00 50.43
CA ALA A 71 9.30 -20.03 49.58
C ALA A 71 8.88 -19.90 48.11
N ARG A 72 7.60 -19.58 47.83
CA ARG A 72 7.12 -19.29 46.47
C ARG A 72 7.81 -18.07 45.86
N GLU A 73 7.93 -16.99 46.64
CA GLU A 73 8.65 -15.77 46.22
C GLU A 73 10.11 -16.08 45.86
N ARG A 74 10.81 -16.86 46.69
CA ARG A 74 12.19 -17.28 46.39
C ARG A 74 12.29 -18.15 45.13
N ALA A 75 11.34 -19.05 44.91
CA ALA A 75 11.34 -19.94 43.75
C ALA A 75 11.23 -19.14 42.44
N ILE A 76 10.26 -18.23 42.33
CA ILE A 76 10.07 -17.45 41.09
C ILE A 76 11.22 -16.46 40.85
N VAL A 77 11.78 -15.87 41.92
CA VAL A 77 12.98 -15.03 41.85
C VAL A 77 14.18 -15.84 41.35
N SER A 78 14.39 -17.06 41.87
CA SER A 78 15.47 -17.93 41.41
C SER A 78 15.33 -18.30 39.93
N ILE A 79 14.10 -18.48 39.43
CA ILE A 79 13.86 -18.74 38.00
C ILE A 79 14.26 -17.51 37.18
N ARG A 80 13.83 -16.31 37.57
CA ARG A 80 14.23 -15.06 36.90
C ARG A 80 15.74 -14.92 36.83
N ASP A 81 16.44 -15.05 37.97
CA ASP A 81 17.88 -14.84 38.05
C ASP A 81 18.64 -15.85 37.17
N ARG A 82 18.14 -17.10 37.11
CA ARG A 82 18.66 -18.11 36.20
C ARG A 82 18.43 -17.76 34.72
N CYS A 83 17.25 -17.25 34.37
CA CYS A 83 16.96 -16.78 33.01
C CYS A 83 17.86 -15.62 32.57
N GLU A 84 18.06 -14.64 33.45
CA GLU A 84 18.93 -13.49 33.19
C GLU A 84 20.39 -13.93 32.99
N LYS A 85 20.87 -14.82 33.86
CA LYS A 85 22.24 -15.36 33.78
C LYS A 85 22.48 -16.20 32.53
N GLU A 86 21.53 -17.04 32.15
CA GLU A 86 21.65 -17.93 30.98
C GLU A 86 21.23 -17.27 29.66
N GLY A 87 20.58 -16.10 29.70
CA GLY A 87 20.03 -15.43 28.52
C GLY A 87 18.88 -16.18 27.85
N LYS A 88 18.15 -17.00 28.62
CA LYS A 88 17.08 -17.90 28.13
C LYS A 88 15.68 -17.41 28.50
N VAL A 89 14.69 -17.88 27.76
CA VAL A 89 13.26 -17.68 28.09
C VAL A 89 12.78 -18.82 28.99
N ALA A 90 12.25 -18.53 30.18
CA ALA A 90 11.63 -19.58 31.01
C ALA A 90 10.17 -19.79 30.66
N ILE A 91 9.77 -21.07 30.60
CA ILE A 91 8.38 -21.51 30.59
C ILE A 91 8.15 -22.31 31.86
N VAL A 92 7.31 -21.79 32.74
CA VAL A 92 7.10 -22.29 34.09
C VAL A 92 5.68 -22.85 34.21
N ALA A 93 5.54 -24.16 34.39
CA ALA A 93 4.25 -24.75 34.74
C ALA A 93 3.93 -24.45 36.21
N GLY A 94 2.81 -23.78 36.45
CA GLY A 94 2.43 -23.32 37.79
C GLY A 94 0.94 -23.44 38.07
N HIS A 95 0.57 -23.08 39.30
CA HIS A 95 -0.81 -23.07 39.77
C HIS A 95 -1.13 -21.67 40.28
N PHE A 96 -2.18 -21.05 39.71
CA PHE A 96 -2.68 -19.76 40.16
C PHE A 96 -3.47 -19.88 41.47
N SER A 97 -4.33 -20.90 41.55
CA SER A 97 -5.12 -21.20 42.72
C SER A 97 -5.17 -22.70 43.02
N LEU A 98 -5.62 -23.07 44.22
CA LEU A 98 -5.92 -24.45 44.62
C LEU A 98 -7.35 -24.52 45.13
N TRP A 99 -8.01 -25.67 44.95
CA TRP A 99 -9.34 -25.87 45.52
C TRP A 99 -9.29 -25.99 47.04
N ASN A 100 -10.01 -25.11 47.74
CA ASN A 100 -10.17 -25.15 49.18
C ASN A 100 -11.48 -25.87 49.52
N SER A 101 -11.36 -27.10 50.02
CA SER A 101 -12.52 -27.91 50.41
C SER A 101 -13.33 -27.32 51.58
N LYS A 102 -12.75 -26.44 52.41
CA LYS A 102 -13.45 -25.81 53.53
C LYS A 102 -14.35 -24.65 53.08
N GLU A 103 -13.86 -23.87 52.12
CA GLU A 103 -14.57 -22.71 51.55
C GLU A 103 -15.39 -23.10 50.30
N ASN A 104 -15.30 -24.37 49.90
CA ASN A 104 -15.90 -24.94 48.70
C ASN A 104 -15.68 -24.06 47.47
N GLY A 105 -14.42 -23.71 47.20
CA GLY A 105 -14.06 -22.83 46.10
C GLY A 105 -12.56 -22.67 45.88
N PRO A 106 -12.17 -21.98 44.80
CA PRO A 106 -10.76 -21.73 44.48
C PRO A 106 -10.14 -20.70 45.41
N ALA A 107 -8.96 -21.00 45.94
CA ALA A 107 -8.14 -20.12 46.77
C ALA A 107 -6.85 -19.73 46.02
N PRO A 108 -6.64 -18.45 45.67
CA PRO A 108 -5.42 -17.98 45.03
C PRO A 108 -4.16 -18.27 45.85
N ILE A 109 -3.09 -18.65 45.17
CA ILE A 109 -1.80 -18.98 45.81
C ILE A 109 -0.59 -18.25 45.18
N TYR A 110 -0.83 -17.36 44.22
CA TYR A 110 0.18 -16.50 43.63
C TYR A 110 0.74 -15.50 44.65
N THR A 111 1.92 -14.96 44.36
CA THR A 111 2.63 -13.97 45.17
C THR A 111 2.82 -12.68 44.40
N GLU A 112 3.14 -11.59 45.10
CA GLU A 112 3.47 -10.31 44.46
C GLU A 112 4.70 -10.44 43.56
N SER A 113 5.67 -11.28 43.94
CA SER A 113 6.85 -11.59 43.14
C SER A 113 6.48 -12.27 41.81
N ASP A 114 5.45 -13.12 41.78
CA ASP A 114 4.97 -13.73 40.53
C ASP A 114 4.52 -12.65 39.54
N LEU A 115 3.71 -11.70 40.02
CA LEU A 115 3.20 -10.59 39.20
C LEU A 115 4.30 -9.64 38.72
N GLN A 116 5.42 -9.55 39.44
CA GLN A 116 6.58 -8.74 39.03
C GLN A 116 7.49 -9.48 38.06
N VAL A 117 7.63 -10.80 38.18
CA VAL A 117 8.56 -11.60 37.37
C VAL A 117 7.93 -12.01 36.03
N TYR A 118 6.68 -12.47 36.04
CA TYR A 118 6.04 -12.94 34.81
C TYR A 118 5.91 -11.81 33.80
N THR A 119 6.19 -12.16 32.55
CA THR A 119 6.02 -11.29 31.38
C THR A 119 4.85 -11.73 30.53
N HIS A 120 4.54 -13.03 30.56
CA HIS A 120 3.42 -13.64 29.85
C HIS A 120 2.78 -14.69 30.77
N ILE A 121 1.46 -14.82 30.70
CA ILE A 121 0.69 -15.93 31.27
C ILE A 121 -0.11 -16.56 30.15
N LEU A 122 0.10 -17.86 29.99
CA LEU A 122 -0.58 -18.72 29.04
C LEU A 122 -1.52 -19.62 29.83
N TYR A 123 -2.82 -19.50 29.58
CA TYR A 123 -3.81 -20.28 30.31
C TYR A 123 -4.35 -21.41 29.45
N LEU A 124 -4.14 -22.65 29.87
CA LEU A 124 -4.62 -23.84 29.17
C LEU A 124 -6.09 -24.11 29.51
N ASP A 125 -7.00 -23.69 28.62
CA ASP A 125 -8.46 -23.84 28.75
C ASP A 125 -8.90 -25.21 28.23
N THR A 126 -8.67 -26.24 29.05
CA THR A 126 -9.11 -27.61 28.75
C THR A 126 -10.57 -27.81 29.20
N PRO A 127 -11.43 -28.44 28.39
CA PRO A 127 -12.77 -28.85 28.78
C PRO A 127 -12.81 -29.66 30.09
N GLU A 128 -13.87 -29.50 30.87
CA GLU A 128 -13.95 -30.09 32.21
C GLU A 128 -14.03 -31.62 32.17
N ASP A 129 -14.71 -32.17 31.16
CA ASP A 129 -14.82 -33.61 30.91
C ASP A 129 -13.45 -34.22 30.59
N ILE A 130 -12.67 -33.57 29.73
CA ILE A 130 -11.31 -33.99 29.39
C ILE A 130 -10.39 -33.87 30.60
N THR A 131 -10.48 -32.76 31.35
CA THR A 131 -9.71 -32.56 32.59
C THR A 131 -10.00 -33.67 33.60
N LYS A 132 -11.27 -34.06 33.73
CA LYS A 132 -11.68 -35.17 34.60
C LYS A 132 -11.15 -36.52 34.10
N GLN A 133 -11.26 -36.81 32.81
CA GLN A 133 -10.72 -38.03 32.21
C GLN A 133 -9.20 -38.13 32.36
N GLN A 134 -8.47 -37.04 32.12
CA GLN A 134 -7.03 -36.97 32.31
C GLN A 134 -6.65 -37.19 33.78
N ALA A 135 -7.42 -36.64 34.73
CA ALA A 135 -7.21 -36.89 36.15
C ALA A 135 -7.43 -38.36 36.55
N LEU A 136 -8.40 -39.04 35.94
CA LEU A 136 -8.70 -40.46 36.19
C LEU A 136 -7.66 -41.42 35.57
N ASN A 137 -7.13 -41.07 34.40
CA ASN A 137 -6.15 -41.89 33.67
C ASN A 137 -4.71 -41.74 34.20
N ASP A 138 -4.48 -40.75 35.07
CA ASP A 138 -3.19 -40.52 35.70
C ASP A 138 -3.02 -41.44 36.91
N GLY A 139 -2.01 -42.31 36.92
CA GLY A 139 -1.79 -43.32 37.96
C GLY A 139 -1.55 -42.77 39.38
N GLU A 140 -1.36 -41.45 39.51
CA GLU A 140 -1.26 -40.70 40.77
C GLU A 140 -2.63 -40.26 41.35
N ILE A 141 -3.67 -41.08 41.16
CA ILE A 141 -5.07 -40.85 41.60
C ILE A 141 -5.17 -40.40 43.08
N LYS A 142 -4.25 -40.84 43.95
CA LYS A 142 -4.30 -40.59 45.40
C LYS A 142 -4.17 -39.11 45.79
N THR A 143 -3.81 -38.21 44.88
CA THR A 143 -3.50 -36.80 45.16
C THR A 143 -4.40 -35.78 44.45
N ARG A 144 -5.39 -36.21 43.67
CA ARG A 144 -6.31 -35.31 42.93
C ARG A 144 -7.73 -35.44 43.48
N GLN A 145 -8.34 -34.30 43.83
CA GLN A 145 -9.72 -34.26 44.31
C GLN A 145 -10.68 -34.57 43.14
N ASP A 146 -11.60 -35.52 43.32
CA ASP A 146 -12.67 -35.78 42.36
C ASP A 146 -13.75 -34.70 42.51
N LEU A 147 -13.62 -33.64 41.72
CA LEU A 147 -14.56 -32.52 41.71
C LEU A 147 -15.65 -32.74 40.65
N PRO A 148 -16.91 -32.35 40.92
CA PRO A 148 -17.95 -32.26 39.90
C PRO A 148 -17.55 -31.33 38.75
N SER A 149 -18.06 -31.59 37.54
CA SER A 149 -17.77 -30.76 36.37
C SER A 149 -18.20 -29.30 36.55
N GLU A 150 -19.23 -29.03 37.34
CA GLU A 150 -19.69 -27.68 37.67
C GLU A 150 -18.67 -26.92 38.53
N ASP A 151 -18.07 -27.58 39.53
CA ASP A 151 -17.03 -27.01 40.37
C ASP A 151 -15.72 -26.79 39.59
N LEU A 152 -15.37 -27.71 38.67
CA LEU A 152 -14.25 -27.51 37.75
C LEU A 152 -14.46 -26.31 36.83
N ARG A 153 -15.68 -26.13 36.30
CA ARG A 153 -16.03 -24.96 35.49
C ARG A 153 -15.91 -23.68 36.31
N ARG A 154 -16.49 -23.65 37.52
CA ARG A 154 -16.41 -22.49 38.43
C ARG A 154 -14.97 -22.15 38.81
N TRP A 155 -14.13 -23.16 39.05
CA TRP A 155 -12.70 -22.95 39.28
C TRP A 155 -12.03 -22.32 38.05
N LYS A 156 -12.27 -22.87 36.87
CA LYS A 156 -11.70 -22.38 35.61
C LYS A 156 -12.10 -20.93 35.30
N GLU A 157 -13.39 -20.62 35.41
CA GLU A 157 -13.93 -19.27 35.22
C GLU A 157 -13.30 -18.27 36.20
N PHE A 158 -13.14 -18.66 37.46
CA PHE A 158 -12.45 -17.85 38.46
C PHE A 158 -10.99 -17.57 38.09
N GLU A 159 -10.20 -18.59 37.73
CA GLU A 159 -8.79 -18.38 37.37
C GLU A 159 -8.67 -17.48 36.15
N ILE A 160 -9.45 -17.72 35.08
CA ILE A 160 -9.40 -16.90 33.86
C ILE A 160 -9.77 -15.45 34.16
N MET A 161 -10.84 -15.21 34.92
CA MET A 161 -11.29 -13.86 35.26
C MET A 161 -10.24 -13.09 36.07
N GLU A 162 -9.73 -13.69 37.15
CA GLU A 162 -8.74 -13.03 38.00
C GLU A 162 -7.39 -12.85 37.31
N LEU A 163 -6.93 -13.85 36.55
CA LEU A 163 -5.69 -13.72 35.77
C LEU A 163 -5.79 -12.62 34.73
N ARG A 164 -6.91 -12.51 33.99
CA ARG A 164 -7.12 -11.39 33.06
C ARG A 164 -7.03 -10.04 33.75
N ARG A 165 -7.68 -9.91 34.92
CA ARG A 165 -7.65 -8.67 35.71
C ARG A 165 -6.24 -8.31 36.15
N LEU A 166 -5.55 -9.25 36.80
CA LEU A 166 -4.19 -9.05 37.32
C LEU A 166 -3.17 -8.81 36.21
N CYS A 167 -3.25 -9.57 35.12
CA CYS A 167 -2.39 -9.38 33.96
C CYS A 167 -2.57 -8.00 33.35
N HIS A 168 -3.82 -7.54 33.23
CA HIS A 168 -4.11 -6.19 32.75
C HIS A 168 -3.55 -5.10 33.67
N GLU A 169 -3.73 -5.23 34.99
CA GLU A 169 -3.22 -4.25 35.98
C GLU A 169 -1.69 -4.19 36.03
N ARG A 170 -1.00 -5.29 35.69
CA ARG A 170 0.45 -5.43 35.81
C ARG A 170 1.21 -5.48 34.48
N GLU A 171 0.53 -5.21 33.37
CA GLU A 171 1.10 -5.24 32.01
C GLU A 171 1.74 -6.58 31.63
N ILE A 172 1.13 -7.68 32.09
CA ILE A 172 1.54 -9.05 31.76
C ILE A 172 0.70 -9.52 30.57
N LEU A 173 1.33 -10.05 29.53
CA LEU A 173 0.62 -10.58 28.35
C LEU A 173 -0.19 -11.82 28.74
N PHE A 174 -1.50 -11.78 28.55
CA PHE A 174 -2.38 -12.91 28.81
C PHE A 174 -2.88 -13.52 27.50
N THR A 175 -2.69 -14.83 27.34
CA THR A 175 -3.18 -15.58 26.18
C THR A 175 -3.91 -16.82 26.64
N LEU A 176 -5.16 -16.97 26.18
CA LEU A 176 -5.91 -18.20 26.34
C LEU A 176 -5.45 -19.23 25.30
N ILE A 177 -5.14 -20.44 25.75
CA ILE A 177 -4.82 -21.59 24.90
C ILE A 177 -6.02 -22.52 24.96
N GLU A 178 -6.85 -22.48 23.93
CA GLU A 178 -7.98 -23.41 23.82
C GLU A 178 -7.51 -24.84 23.58
N PHE A 179 -8.39 -25.80 23.86
CA PHE A 179 -8.12 -27.20 23.59
C PHE A 179 -8.12 -27.49 22.08
N ASP A 180 -6.92 -27.57 21.52
CA ASP A 180 -6.66 -27.85 20.10
C ASP A 180 -5.61 -28.98 19.99
N SER A 181 -5.29 -29.37 18.76
CA SER A 181 -4.20 -30.28 18.45
C SER A 181 -2.88 -29.80 19.10
N PRO A 182 -1.99 -30.72 19.50
CA PRO A 182 -0.68 -30.35 20.05
C PRO A 182 0.15 -29.43 19.15
N ALA A 183 -0.04 -29.52 17.83
CA ALA A 183 0.60 -28.63 16.86
C ALA A 183 0.05 -27.20 16.94
N GLY A 184 -1.26 -27.05 17.11
CA GLY A 184 -1.93 -25.77 17.34
C GLY A 184 -1.45 -25.09 18.63
N HIS A 185 -1.39 -25.84 19.74
CA HIS A 185 -0.82 -25.33 21.01
C HIS A 185 0.60 -24.79 20.84
N VAL A 186 1.46 -25.55 20.16
CA VAL A 186 2.85 -25.14 19.94
C VAL A 186 2.92 -23.89 19.07
N ALA A 187 2.07 -23.77 18.05
CA ALA A 187 2.02 -22.58 17.18
C ALA A 187 1.57 -21.33 17.95
N THR A 188 0.49 -21.42 18.74
CA THR A 188 -0.01 -20.31 19.58
C THR A 188 1.04 -19.88 20.60
N ILE A 189 1.65 -20.84 21.30
CA ILE A 189 2.71 -20.58 22.28
C ILE A 189 3.93 -19.95 21.61
N ARG A 190 4.31 -20.44 20.43
CA ARG A 190 5.41 -19.85 19.65
C ARG A 190 5.11 -18.40 19.29
N ASN A 191 3.93 -18.10 18.79
CA ASN A 191 3.54 -16.74 18.39
C ASN A 191 3.45 -15.80 19.60
N ALA A 192 2.90 -16.27 20.72
CA ALA A 192 2.76 -15.50 21.95
C ALA A 192 4.11 -15.21 22.62
N ILE A 193 5.04 -16.17 22.64
CA ILE A 193 6.30 -16.06 23.38
C ILE A 193 7.45 -15.53 22.51
N LEU A 194 7.56 -15.96 21.24
CA LEU A 194 8.77 -15.65 20.47
C LEU A 194 8.77 -14.24 19.92
N ARG A 195 7.66 -13.77 19.33
CA ARG A 195 7.69 -12.55 18.52
C ARG A 195 8.07 -11.32 19.33
N THR A 196 9.30 -10.88 19.19
CA THR A 196 9.75 -9.55 19.60
C THR A 196 9.29 -8.50 18.60
N GLU A 197 9.23 -7.23 19.02
CA GLU A 197 8.95 -6.12 18.09
C GLU A 197 9.95 -6.11 16.91
N LEU A 198 11.20 -6.47 17.16
CA LEU A 198 12.25 -6.53 16.13
C LEU A 198 11.94 -7.61 15.08
N GLU A 199 11.63 -8.84 15.51
CA GLU A 199 11.29 -9.92 14.58
C GLU A 199 10.02 -9.60 13.79
N ASN A 200 8.99 -9.09 14.46
CA ASN A 200 7.76 -8.65 13.80
C ASN A 200 8.01 -7.54 12.76
N THR A 201 8.93 -6.62 13.05
CA THR A 201 9.36 -5.58 12.10
C THR A 201 10.07 -6.19 10.89
N LEU A 202 10.98 -7.15 11.11
CA LEU A 202 11.68 -7.84 10.03
C LEU A 202 10.71 -8.66 9.16
N ASP A 203 9.71 -9.30 9.77
CA ASP A 203 8.69 -10.05 9.04
C ASP A 203 7.75 -9.13 8.25
N ALA A 204 7.45 -7.93 8.76
CA ALA A 204 6.73 -6.91 8.00
C ALA A 204 7.53 -6.44 6.78
N GLN A 205 8.85 -6.23 6.93
CA GLN A 205 9.73 -5.88 5.80
C GLN A 205 9.82 -7.01 4.77
N ARG A 206 9.95 -8.27 5.20
CA ARG A 206 9.93 -9.43 4.29
C ARG A 206 8.60 -9.58 3.56
N THR A 207 7.49 -9.36 4.27
CA THR A 207 6.15 -9.36 3.68
C THR A 207 6.04 -8.30 2.60
N LEU A 208 6.49 -7.08 2.90
CA LEU A 208 6.54 -5.99 1.92
C LEU A 208 7.42 -6.37 0.72
N ASP A 209 8.60 -6.93 0.96
CA ASP A 209 9.52 -7.34 -0.11
C ASP A 209 8.88 -8.39 -1.04
N ASN A 210 8.15 -9.34 -0.48
CA ASN A 210 7.42 -10.35 -1.24
C ASN A 210 6.30 -9.72 -2.08
N ILE A 211 5.53 -8.78 -1.52
CA ILE A 211 4.49 -8.04 -2.26
C ILE A 211 5.13 -7.28 -3.44
N LEU A 212 6.26 -6.61 -3.20
CA LEU A 212 6.93 -5.78 -4.20
C LEU A 212 7.78 -6.57 -5.19
N SER A 213 8.03 -7.86 -4.96
CA SER A 213 8.72 -8.73 -5.93
C SER A 213 7.89 -9.03 -7.18
N VAL A 214 6.57 -8.76 -7.14
CA VAL A 214 5.70 -8.94 -8.30
C VAL A 214 6.09 -7.93 -9.40
N PRO A 215 6.30 -8.35 -10.66
CA PRO A 215 6.82 -7.48 -11.73
C PRO A 215 6.06 -6.17 -11.93
N ARG A 216 4.75 -6.15 -11.64
CA ARG A 216 3.91 -4.94 -11.68
C ARG A 216 4.49 -3.78 -10.85
N TYR A 217 5.13 -4.06 -9.72
CA TYR A 217 5.66 -3.01 -8.83
C TYR A 217 7.03 -2.47 -9.27
N SER A 218 7.70 -3.10 -10.26
CA SER A 218 9.02 -2.65 -10.75
C SER A 218 8.99 -1.26 -11.40
N VAL A 219 7.85 -0.88 -11.97
CA VAL A 219 7.62 0.42 -12.62
C VAL A 219 7.05 1.49 -11.68
N VAL A 220 6.68 1.11 -10.46
CA VAL A 220 6.11 2.03 -9.47
C VAL A 220 7.21 2.94 -8.94
N LYS A 221 7.00 4.26 -9.06
CA LYS A 221 7.91 5.30 -8.55
C LYS A 221 7.35 5.99 -7.31
N LYS A 222 6.04 5.97 -7.12
CA LYS A 222 5.35 6.60 -6.00
C LYS A 222 4.43 5.61 -5.30
N MET A 223 4.54 5.52 -3.98
CA MET A 223 3.69 4.68 -3.13
C MET A 223 2.83 5.55 -2.23
N LEU A 224 1.52 5.33 -2.28
CA LEU A 224 0.59 5.86 -1.29
C LEU A 224 0.55 4.88 -0.13
N VAL A 225 0.87 5.34 1.08
CA VAL A 225 0.84 4.52 2.30
C VAL A 225 -0.27 5.06 3.18
N LEU A 226 -1.33 4.29 3.36
CA LEU A 226 -2.53 4.74 4.05
C LEU A 226 -2.76 3.90 5.31
N ASP A 227 -3.01 4.57 6.43
CA ASP A 227 -3.77 3.94 7.50
C ASP A 227 -5.22 3.71 7.05
N ALA A 228 -5.97 2.84 7.73
CA ALA A 228 -7.30 2.44 7.27
C ALA A 228 -8.43 3.10 8.08
N ASP A 229 -8.58 2.72 9.35
CA ASP A 229 -9.61 3.26 10.25
C ASP A 229 -9.46 4.78 10.40
N ARG A 230 -10.58 5.52 10.34
CA ARG A 230 -10.62 7.00 10.42
C ARG A 230 -9.80 7.75 9.34
N THR A 231 -9.14 7.03 8.44
CA THR A 231 -8.28 7.56 7.38
C THR A 231 -8.90 7.33 6.00
N ILE A 232 -9.20 6.09 5.64
CA ILE A 232 -9.91 5.75 4.40
C ILE A 232 -11.43 5.88 4.59
N THR A 233 -11.90 5.69 5.83
CA THR A 233 -13.31 5.64 6.23
C THR A 233 -13.50 6.45 7.52
N PRO A 234 -14.67 7.06 7.82
CA PRO A 234 -14.90 7.76 9.10
C PRO A 234 -15.01 6.82 10.31
N GLN A 235 -15.31 5.54 10.09
CA GLN A 235 -15.54 4.55 11.14
C GLN A 235 -14.24 4.00 11.72
N ASP A 236 -14.36 3.42 12.91
CA ASP A 236 -13.36 2.59 13.56
C ASP A 236 -13.85 1.14 13.52
N THR A 237 -13.28 0.34 12.63
CA THR A 237 -13.70 -1.05 12.43
C THR A 237 -13.46 -1.91 13.66
N GLY A 238 -12.47 -1.58 14.48
CA GLY A 238 -12.22 -2.23 15.76
C GLY A 238 -13.38 -2.03 16.74
N VAL A 239 -13.87 -0.79 16.88
CA VAL A 239 -15.07 -0.51 17.70
C VAL A 239 -16.29 -1.23 17.15
N MET A 240 -16.55 -1.15 15.85
CA MET A 240 -17.69 -1.82 15.20
C MET A 240 -17.69 -3.33 15.44
N PHE A 241 -16.50 -3.96 15.39
CA PHE A 241 -16.33 -5.37 15.68
C PHE A 241 -16.72 -5.70 17.13
N TRP A 242 -16.17 -4.98 18.11
CA TRP A 242 -16.43 -5.27 19.52
C TRP A 242 -17.86 -4.97 19.96
N ASP A 243 -18.51 -3.97 19.36
CA ASP A 243 -19.93 -3.70 19.55
C ASP A 243 -20.81 -4.87 19.07
N ARG A 244 -20.34 -5.64 18.09
CA ARG A 244 -21.05 -6.81 17.56
C ARG A 244 -20.88 -8.06 18.42
N VAL A 245 -19.65 -8.31 18.88
CA VAL A 245 -19.30 -9.43 19.77
C VAL A 245 -19.98 -9.30 21.14
N ASN A 246 -19.99 -8.09 21.70
CA ASN A 246 -20.60 -7.82 23.00
C ASN A 246 -21.64 -6.69 22.89
N PRO A 247 -22.87 -6.98 22.40
CA PRO A 247 -23.88 -5.97 22.12
C PRO A 247 -24.53 -5.33 23.37
N SER A 248 -23.89 -5.39 24.54
CA SER A 248 -24.38 -4.73 25.76
C SER A 248 -24.20 -3.21 25.64
N PRO A 249 -25.24 -2.44 25.33
CA PRO A 249 -25.14 -1.00 25.14
C PRO A 249 -25.32 -0.36 26.51
N GLY A 250 -24.28 0.23 27.09
CA GLY A 250 -24.53 1.06 28.28
C GLY A 250 -23.36 1.63 29.07
N LEU A 251 -22.31 0.88 29.40
CA LEU A 251 -21.39 1.34 30.48
C LEU A 251 -19.93 0.87 30.41
N GLY A 252 -19.47 0.21 29.34
CA GLY A 252 -18.13 -0.36 29.27
C GLY A 252 -17.28 0.18 28.11
N LYS A 253 -16.05 0.61 28.40
CA LYS A 253 -14.97 0.73 27.40
C LYS A 253 -14.74 -0.65 26.76
N THR A 254 -14.62 -0.71 25.43
CA THR A 254 -14.29 -1.96 24.69
C THR A 254 -13.02 -2.61 25.27
N PRO A 255 -12.81 -3.93 25.11
CA PRO A 255 -11.59 -4.60 25.56
C PRO A 255 -10.32 -3.89 25.07
N LEU A 256 -10.30 -3.43 23.83
CA LEU A 256 -9.18 -2.65 23.27
C LEU A 256 -8.99 -1.31 23.95
N HIS A 257 -10.07 -0.58 24.25
CA HIS A 257 -9.96 0.69 24.96
C HIS A 257 -9.37 0.46 26.36
N LYS A 258 -9.66 -0.67 27.03
CA LYS A 258 -9.00 -0.99 28.31
C LYS A 258 -7.50 -1.20 28.11
N VAL A 259 -7.11 -2.05 27.15
CA VAL A 259 -5.69 -2.33 26.84
C VAL A 259 -4.91 -1.06 26.50
N PHE A 260 -5.30 -0.32 25.48
CA PHE A 260 -4.57 0.89 25.05
C PHE A 260 -4.69 2.05 26.04
N GLY A 261 -5.77 2.08 26.85
CA GLY A 261 -5.96 3.08 27.90
C GLY A 261 -5.04 2.88 29.10
N GLY A 262 -4.67 1.63 29.42
CA GLY A 262 -3.73 1.30 30.48
C GLY A 262 -2.28 1.23 30.01
N TRP A 263 -2.03 0.39 28.99
CA TRP A 263 -0.68 0.02 28.53
C TRP A 263 -0.11 1.00 27.50
N GLY A 264 -0.88 2.00 27.08
CA GLY A 264 -0.54 2.89 25.99
C GLY A 264 -0.40 2.16 24.65
N TYR A 265 0.46 2.67 23.77
CA TYR A 265 0.67 2.14 22.41
C TYR A 265 2.01 1.39 22.29
N ALA A 266 2.41 0.66 23.34
CA ALA A 266 3.58 -0.20 23.32
C ALA A 266 3.32 -1.49 22.52
N TYR A 267 4.37 -2.16 22.04
CA TYR A 267 4.25 -3.42 21.29
C TYR A 267 3.41 -4.48 22.03
N ALA A 268 3.59 -4.62 23.35
CA ALA A 268 2.80 -5.54 24.17
C ALA A 268 1.29 -5.22 24.14
N ALA A 269 0.89 -3.95 24.06
CA ALA A 269 -0.52 -3.57 23.97
C ALA A 269 -1.14 -4.03 22.64
N PHE A 270 -0.42 -3.86 21.53
CA PHE A 270 -0.87 -4.35 20.22
C PHE A 270 -0.87 -5.88 20.14
N GLN A 271 0.09 -6.55 20.78
CA GLN A 271 0.11 -8.01 20.88
C GLN A 271 -1.08 -8.52 21.68
N GLN A 272 -1.38 -7.90 22.83
CA GLN A 272 -2.55 -8.24 23.64
C GLN A 272 -3.86 -8.02 22.87
N ALA A 273 -3.94 -6.94 22.09
CA ALA A 273 -5.08 -6.66 21.21
C ALA A 273 -5.26 -7.77 20.16
N ALA A 274 -4.18 -8.23 19.52
CA ALA A 274 -4.23 -9.33 18.56
C ALA A 274 -4.73 -10.62 19.22
N SER A 275 -4.22 -10.97 20.41
CA SER A 275 -4.67 -12.15 21.14
C SER A 275 -6.16 -12.10 21.51
N LEU A 276 -6.71 -10.92 21.82
CA LEU A 276 -8.14 -10.77 22.09
C LEU A 276 -9.00 -11.08 20.85
N TYR A 277 -8.54 -10.73 19.65
CA TYR A 277 -9.24 -11.08 18.42
C TYR A 277 -9.16 -12.58 18.11
N GLU A 278 -8.00 -13.20 18.33
CA GLU A 278 -7.82 -14.65 18.19
C GLU A 278 -8.77 -15.42 19.13
N GLU A 279 -8.95 -14.96 20.36
CA GLU A 279 -9.91 -15.57 21.31
C GLU A 279 -11.35 -15.52 20.81
N VAL A 280 -11.77 -14.43 20.16
CA VAL A 280 -13.12 -14.35 19.55
C VAL A 280 -13.21 -15.30 18.36
N ALA A 281 -12.15 -15.42 17.57
CA ALA A 281 -12.14 -16.25 16.38
C ALA A 281 -12.32 -17.74 16.64
N CYS A 282 -11.91 -18.19 17.82
CA CYS A 282 -12.12 -19.57 18.22
C CYS A 282 -13.54 -19.84 18.74
N ARG A 283 -14.20 -18.82 19.30
CA ARG A 283 -15.53 -18.94 19.95
C ARG A 283 -16.70 -18.59 19.04
N GLU A 284 -16.48 -17.67 18.12
CA GLU A 284 -17.46 -17.11 17.20
C GLU A 284 -16.95 -17.22 15.76
N ASP A 285 -17.85 -17.13 14.77
CA ASP A 285 -17.45 -17.08 13.36
C ASP A 285 -16.84 -15.69 13.06
N LEU A 286 -15.52 -15.58 13.28
CA LEU A 286 -14.74 -14.36 13.01
C LEU A 286 -15.01 -13.83 11.61
N ASP A 287 -15.02 -14.73 10.63
CA ASP A 287 -15.18 -14.38 9.24
C ASP A 287 -16.58 -13.80 8.98
N GLN A 288 -17.63 -14.34 9.63
CA GLN A 288 -18.96 -13.77 9.55
C GLN A 288 -19.03 -12.38 10.16
N ILE A 289 -18.43 -12.16 11.33
CA ILE A 289 -18.43 -10.85 11.99
C ILE A 289 -17.65 -9.84 11.15
N CYS A 290 -16.47 -10.22 10.64
CA CYS A 290 -15.66 -9.40 9.75
C CYS A 290 -16.44 -8.99 8.49
N ARG A 291 -17.16 -9.92 7.85
CA ARG A 291 -18.04 -9.63 6.69
C ARG A 291 -19.18 -8.69 7.04
N GLU A 292 -19.81 -8.86 8.20
CA GLU A 292 -20.89 -7.97 8.67
C GLU A 292 -20.37 -6.55 8.94
N VAL A 293 -19.20 -6.43 9.58
CA VAL A 293 -18.53 -5.13 9.80
C VAL A 293 -18.19 -4.49 8.45
N ALA A 294 -17.55 -5.23 7.54
CA ALA A 294 -17.14 -4.76 6.22
C ALA A 294 -18.30 -4.17 5.41
N LYS A 295 -19.48 -4.83 5.41
CA LYS A 295 -20.71 -4.34 4.75
C LYS A 295 -21.17 -2.95 5.23
N ASN A 296 -20.81 -2.59 6.46
CA ASN A 296 -21.19 -1.32 7.08
C ASN A 296 -20.10 -0.23 6.99
N VAL A 297 -18.93 -0.55 6.44
CA VAL A 297 -17.84 0.42 6.18
C VAL A 297 -18.19 1.29 4.98
N LYS A 298 -17.98 2.60 5.10
CA LYS A 298 -18.27 3.57 4.02
C LYS A 298 -17.06 4.45 3.75
N LEU A 299 -16.38 4.21 2.64
CA LEU A 299 -15.19 4.97 2.27
C LEU A 299 -15.49 6.46 2.05
N TYR A 300 -14.51 7.31 2.36
CA TYR A 300 -14.56 8.70 1.92
C TYR A 300 -14.49 8.76 0.38
N PRO A 301 -15.37 9.51 -0.30
CA PRO A 301 -15.38 9.58 -1.78
C PRO A 301 -14.04 10.00 -2.38
N GLN A 302 -13.31 10.90 -1.69
CA GLN A 302 -11.97 11.35 -2.09
C GLN A 302 -10.93 10.22 -2.00
N MET A 303 -11.02 9.38 -0.96
CA MET A 303 -10.14 8.22 -0.80
C MET A 303 -10.45 7.12 -1.79
N GLU A 304 -11.73 6.86 -2.07
CA GLU A 304 -12.14 5.94 -3.13
C GLU A 304 -11.57 6.37 -4.49
N THR A 305 -11.69 7.67 -4.81
CA THR A 305 -11.13 8.24 -6.05
C THR A 305 -9.61 8.08 -6.11
N LEU A 306 -8.91 8.40 -5.01
CA LEU A 306 -7.45 8.27 -4.90
C LEU A 306 -6.98 6.82 -5.11
N LEU A 307 -7.64 5.87 -4.45
CA LEU A 307 -7.32 4.44 -4.55
C LEU A 307 -7.62 3.89 -5.95
N ARG A 308 -8.74 4.29 -6.56
CA ARG A 308 -9.08 3.92 -7.95
C ARG A 308 -8.03 4.44 -8.93
N LEU A 309 -7.57 5.67 -8.77
CA LEU A 309 -6.50 6.25 -9.60
C LEU A 309 -5.16 5.52 -9.41
N ALA A 310 -4.81 5.16 -8.17
CA ALA A 310 -3.61 4.36 -7.90
C ALA A 310 -3.71 2.94 -8.48
N ALA A 311 -4.88 2.30 -8.41
CA ALA A 311 -5.08 0.97 -8.99
C ALA A 311 -4.90 0.95 -10.52
N ASN A 312 -5.30 2.03 -11.20
CA ASN A 312 -5.23 2.17 -12.65
C ASN A 312 -3.93 2.85 -13.15
N SER A 313 -3.03 3.23 -12.24
CA SER A 313 -1.75 3.84 -12.58
C SER A 313 -0.63 2.79 -12.65
N ARG A 314 0.28 2.93 -13.61
CA ARG A 314 1.50 2.11 -13.68
C ARG A 314 2.62 2.66 -12.77
N GLY A 315 2.71 3.98 -12.62
CA GLY A 315 3.78 4.65 -11.87
C GLY A 315 3.47 4.94 -10.40
N VAL A 316 2.20 4.79 -10.01
CA VAL A 316 1.73 5.01 -8.64
C VAL A 316 1.02 3.76 -8.17
N SER A 317 1.27 3.34 -6.93
CA SER A 317 0.49 2.30 -6.27
C SER A 317 0.13 2.71 -4.85
N ALA A 318 -0.68 1.90 -4.18
CA ALA A 318 -1.12 2.14 -2.81
C ALA A 318 -0.97 0.87 -1.98
N ILE A 319 -0.55 1.03 -0.72
CA ILE A 319 -0.54 -0.01 0.32
C ILE A 319 -1.26 0.51 1.56
N ILE A 320 -1.95 -0.40 2.24
CA ILE A 320 -2.69 -0.12 3.46
C ILE A 320 -1.91 -0.71 4.62
N VAL A 321 -1.66 0.10 5.64
CA VAL A 321 -0.88 -0.29 6.82
C VAL A 321 -1.70 0.04 8.06
N THR A 322 -2.51 -0.93 8.48
CA THR A 322 -3.49 -0.77 9.55
C THR A 322 -3.14 -1.61 10.77
N CYS A 323 -3.43 -1.09 11.96
CA CYS A 323 -3.45 -1.88 13.20
C CYS A 323 -4.83 -2.46 13.52
N GLY A 324 -5.84 -2.16 12.70
CA GLY A 324 -7.16 -2.77 12.75
C GLY A 324 -7.17 -4.19 12.17
N LEU A 325 -8.35 -4.81 12.17
CA LEU A 325 -8.55 -6.17 11.70
C LEU A 325 -8.31 -6.27 10.19
N GLY A 326 -7.20 -6.92 9.80
CA GLY A 326 -6.82 -7.10 8.40
C GLY A 326 -7.95 -7.72 7.57
N GLN A 327 -8.59 -8.80 8.06
CA GLN A 327 -9.72 -9.48 7.40
C GLN A 327 -10.87 -8.56 7.00
N VAL A 328 -11.22 -7.58 7.85
CA VAL A 328 -12.26 -6.58 7.50
C VAL A 328 -11.82 -5.79 6.28
N TRP A 329 -10.55 -5.38 6.24
CA TRP A 329 -10.01 -4.61 5.13
C TRP A 329 -9.72 -5.45 3.88
N GLU A 330 -9.52 -6.76 4.01
CA GLU A 330 -9.53 -7.68 2.87
C GLU A 330 -10.91 -7.73 2.23
N GLU A 331 -11.98 -7.78 3.01
CA GLU A 331 -13.37 -7.75 2.51
C GLU A 331 -13.76 -6.37 1.93
N VAL A 332 -13.22 -5.27 2.48
CA VAL A 332 -13.53 -3.92 1.98
C VAL A 332 -12.74 -3.58 0.70
N LEU A 333 -11.51 -4.08 0.53
CA LEU A 333 -10.59 -3.65 -0.56
C LEU A 333 -9.90 -4.80 -1.34
N GLU A 334 -10.31 -6.06 -1.14
CA GLU A 334 -9.78 -7.28 -1.80
C GLU A 334 -8.24 -7.38 -1.77
N ARG A 335 -7.63 -7.35 -0.58
CA ARG A 335 -6.17 -7.33 -0.40
C ARG A 335 -5.70 -8.23 0.74
N ILE A 336 -4.42 -8.57 0.75
CA ILE A 336 -3.80 -9.58 1.62
C ILE A 336 -3.51 -9.03 3.03
N SER A 337 -3.95 -9.74 4.07
CA SER A 337 -3.66 -9.58 5.48
C SER A 337 -2.72 -10.68 5.94
N ASN A 338 -1.55 -10.30 6.47
CA ASN A 338 -0.60 -11.22 7.08
C ASN A 338 -0.54 -10.92 8.57
N GLY A 339 -0.72 -11.95 9.42
CA GLY A 339 -0.77 -11.89 10.90
C GLY A 339 0.46 -11.26 11.55
N LEU A 340 0.59 -9.95 11.39
CA LEU A 340 1.66 -9.06 11.86
C LEU A 340 1.06 -8.08 12.85
N VAL A 341 1.80 -7.78 13.91
CA VAL A 341 1.40 -6.79 14.90
C VAL A 341 1.81 -5.41 14.41
N MET A 342 0.88 -4.63 13.86
CA MET A 342 1.19 -3.33 13.28
C MET A 342 1.28 -2.23 14.35
N THR A 343 2.51 -1.92 14.79
CA THR A 343 2.81 -0.82 15.72
C THR A 343 3.23 0.45 14.98
N PRO A 344 3.25 1.64 15.65
CA PRO A 344 3.76 2.87 15.03
C PRO A 344 5.17 2.72 14.44
N ARG A 345 6.03 1.96 15.11
CA ARG A 345 7.38 1.64 14.65
C ARG A 345 7.37 0.78 13.39
N VAL A 346 6.52 -0.25 13.34
CA VAL A 346 6.40 -1.10 12.15
C VAL A 346 5.90 -0.28 10.95
N LYS A 347 4.91 0.60 11.14
CA LYS A 347 4.44 1.51 10.09
C LYS A 347 5.58 2.40 9.57
N GLU A 348 6.40 2.95 10.47
CA GLU A 348 7.57 3.76 10.10
C GLU A 348 8.60 2.96 9.27
N GLU A 349 8.87 1.72 9.68
CA GLU A 349 9.84 0.84 9.01
C GLU A 349 9.36 0.38 7.63
N VAL A 350 8.04 0.23 7.42
CA VAL A 350 7.46 0.01 6.08
C VAL A 350 7.76 1.20 5.17
N VAL A 351 7.56 2.44 5.63
CA VAL A 351 7.89 3.64 4.85
C VAL A 351 9.39 3.76 4.61
N TRP A 352 10.22 3.46 5.62
CA TRP A 352 11.67 3.47 5.44
C TRP A 352 12.13 2.45 4.39
N ARG A 353 11.58 1.22 4.41
CA ARG A 353 11.89 0.18 3.43
C ARG A 353 11.47 0.57 2.01
N LEU A 354 10.30 1.19 1.83
CA LEU A 354 9.87 1.72 0.52
C LEU A 354 10.84 2.79 -0.02
N LYS A 355 11.23 3.74 0.83
CA LYS A 355 12.10 4.84 0.42
C LYS A 355 13.53 4.40 0.14
N HIS A 356 14.13 3.63 1.04
CA HIS A 356 15.56 3.31 0.96
C HIS A 356 15.85 1.97 0.31
N GLY A 357 14.93 1.00 0.41
CA GLY A 357 15.05 -0.30 -0.25
C GLY A 357 14.63 -0.25 -1.72
N TYR A 358 13.57 0.51 -2.06
CA TYR A 358 13.00 0.55 -3.40
C TYR A 358 13.12 1.91 -4.11
N ASN A 359 13.70 2.92 -3.46
CA ASN A 359 13.86 4.28 -4.00
C ASN A 359 12.54 4.87 -4.50
N MET A 360 11.44 4.61 -3.78
CA MET A 360 10.12 5.14 -4.10
C MET A 360 9.85 6.42 -3.33
N GLN A 361 9.13 7.35 -3.96
CA GLN A 361 8.55 8.49 -3.27
C GLN A 361 7.32 8.05 -2.50
N VAL A 362 7.21 8.41 -1.22
CA VAL A 362 6.10 7.97 -0.35
C VAL A 362 5.20 9.16 0.03
N VAL A 363 3.89 8.98 -0.18
CA VAL A 363 2.85 9.87 0.35
C VAL A 363 2.10 9.13 1.45
N GLY A 364 2.23 9.59 2.69
CA GLY A 364 1.61 8.98 3.85
C GLY A 364 0.26 9.63 4.22
N PHE A 365 -0.71 8.82 4.64
CA PHE A 365 -2.04 9.26 5.10
C PHE A 365 -2.39 8.64 6.46
N GLY A 366 -2.88 9.45 7.40
CA GLY A 366 -3.33 8.97 8.72
C GLY A 366 -4.14 10.01 9.50
N ASP A 367 -4.88 9.57 10.53
CA ASP A 367 -5.69 10.43 11.42
C ASP A 367 -5.18 10.43 12.88
N SER A 368 -4.28 9.52 13.25
CA SER A 368 -4.01 9.23 14.66
C SER A 368 -2.52 9.36 15.04
N PRO A 369 -2.19 9.45 16.35
CA PRO A 369 -0.81 9.51 16.77
C PRO A 369 0.04 8.30 16.42
N THR A 370 -0.57 7.14 16.17
CA THR A 370 0.15 5.92 15.79
C THR A 370 0.69 6.03 14.36
N ASP A 371 0.17 6.97 13.57
CA ASP A 371 0.57 7.21 12.19
C ASP A 371 1.70 8.24 12.08
N LEU A 372 1.91 9.06 13.11
CA LEU A 372 2.92 10.14 13.09
C LEU A 372 4.33 9.64 12.72
N PRO A 373 4.83 8.49 13.23
CA PRO A 373 6.14 7.98 12.80
C PRO A 373 6.23 7.67 11.30
N MET A 374 5.21 7.03 10.71
CA MET A 374 5.20 6.75 9.27
C MET A 374 5.04 8.02 8.43
N LEU A 375 4.23 8.96 8.90
CA LEU A 375 3.99 10.25 8.24
C LEU A 375 5.25 11.11 8.25
N LYS A 376 5.97 11.16 9.38
CA LYS A 376 7.25 11.87 9.49
C LYS A 376 8.31 11.34 8.54
N ARG A 377 8.30 10.03 8.29
CA ARG A 377 9.26 9.37 7.39
C ARG A 377 8.92 9.55 5.91
N ALA A 378 7.65 9.77 5.58
CA ALA A 378 7.17 9.97 4.21
C ALA A 378 7.75 11.25 3.56
N ASP A 379 7.73 11.32 2.23
CA ASP A 379 8.13 12.53 1.48
C ASP A 379 7.04 13.60 1.51
N SER A 380 5.79 13.16 1.61
CA SER A 380 4.62 14.03 1.84
C SER A 380 3.70 13.39 2.86
N ALA A 381 3.31 14.16 3.87
CA ALA A 381 2.45 13.70 4.95
C ALA A 381 1.09 14.39 4.92
N ILE A 382 0.02 13.62 4.90
CA ILE A 382 -1.36 14.10 4.86
C ILE A 382 -2.10 13.61 6.10
N ILE A 383 -2.54 14.56 6.92
CA ILE A 383 -3.43 14.31 8.06
C ILE A 383 -4.86 14.31 7.54
N VAL A 384 -5.52 13.16 7.61
CA VAL A 384 -6.94 13.05 7.28
C VAL A 384 -7.76 13.68 8.40
N VAL A 385 -8.73 14.51 8.04
CA VAL A 385 -9.59 15.22 9.00
C VAL A 385 -11.05 14.86 8.72
N GLY A 386 -11.55 13.92 9.54
CA GLY A 386 -12.96 13.55 9.61
C GLY A 386 -13.77 14.41 10.60
N ASP A 387 -14.96 13.93 10.92
CA ASP A 387 -15.88 14.55 11.89
C ASP A 387 -15.19 14.70 13.26
N ALA A 388 -15.31 15.88 13.88
CA ALA A 388 -14.76 16.17 15.20
C ALA A 388 -15.23 15.21 16.30
N LEU A 389 -16.44 14.63 16.16
CA LEU A 389 -16.97 13.66 17.12
C LEU A 389 -16.33 12.27 16.98
N MET A 390 -15.90 11.91 15.78
CA MET A 390 -15.42 10.57 15.43
C MET A 390 -13.89 10.48 15.34
N ARG A 391 -13.22 11.56 14.91
CA ARG A 391 -11.77 11.62 14.69
C ARG A 391 -10.97 11.42 15.98
N SER A 392 -9.69 11.08 15.86
CA SER A 392 -8.82 10.90 17.04
C SER A 392 -8.76 12.16 17.90
N LYS A 393 -9.05 12.03 19.21
CA LYS A 393 -9.03 13.15 20.18
C LYS A 393 -7.63 13.44 20.73
N THR A 394 -6.70 12.50 20.59
CA THR A 394 -5.35 12.58 21.16
C THR A 394 -4.31 13.10 20.17
N MET A 395 -4.67 13.22 18.90
CA MET A 395 -3.77 13.63 17.82
C MET A 395 -3.34 15.09 17.90
N ASP A 396 -4.21 16.05 18.24
CA ASP A 396 -3.90 17.49 18.15
C ASP A 396 -2.70 17.90 19.00
N LYS A 397 -2.58 17.35 20.22
CA LYS A 397 -1.45 17.65 21.11
C LYS A 397 -0.15 17.09 20.53
N LYS A 398 -0.14 15.80 20.18
CA LYS A 398 1.05 15.12 19.65
C LYS A 398 1.48 15.67 18.29
N LEU A 399 0.52 16.03 17.44
CA LEU A 399 0.81 16.65 16.15
C LEU A 399 1.53 17.99 16.31
N ARG A 400 1.12 18.84 17.26
CA ARG A 400 1.84 20.07 17.59
C ARG A 400 3.26 19.78 18.09
N GLU A 401 3.43 18.79 18.97
CA GLU A 401 4.77 18.39 19.44
C GLU A 401 5.69 18.02 18.27
N TYR A 402 5.20 17.25 17.30
CA TYR A 402 5.95 16.90 16.10
C TYR A 402 6.27 18.12 15.23
N ILE A 403 5.31 19.01 14.99
CA ILE A 403 5.49 20.21 14.16
C ILE A 403 6.54 21.13 14.78
N TYR A 404 6.43 21.42 16.08
CA TYR A 404 7.28 22.42 16.74
C TYR A 404 8.64 21.88 17.18
N HIS A 405 8.73 20.62 17.61
CA HIS A 405 9.98 20.07 18.17
C HIS A 405 10.75 19.18 17.19
N GLU A 406 10.09 18.62 16.18
CA GLU A 406 10.69 17.63 15.29
C GLU A 406 10.80 18.11 13.83
N SER A 407 10.54 19.39 13.57
CA SER A 407 10.53 19.99 12.22
C SER A 407 9.63 19.24 11.22
N PHE A 408 8.56 18.63 11.72
CA PHE A 408 7.63 17.86 10.91
C PHE A 408 6.72 18.78 10.08
N LYS A 409 6.64 18.53 8.78
CA LYS A 409 5.76 19.25 7.86
C LYS A 409 4.70 18.31 7.31
N ALA A 410 3.45 18.70 7.46
CA ALA A 410 2.31 17.96 6.94
C ALA A 410 1.26 18.92 6.38
N LYS A 411 0.26 18.35 5.71
CA LYS A 411 -0.96 19.06 5.27
C LYS A 411 -2.18 18.38 5.88
N GLN A 412 -3.28 19.11 6.04
CA GLN A 412 -4.56 18.52 6.43
C GLN A 412 -5.53 18.42 5.26
N ALA A 413 -6.15 17.27 5.12
CA ALA A 413 -7.19 17.01 4.13
C ALA A 413 -8.54 16.91 4.86
N VAL A 414 -9.42 17.89 4.65
CA VAL A 414 -10.76 17.91 5.25
C VAL A 414 -11.71 17.09 4.37
N MET A 415 -12.30 16.03 4.91
CA MET A 415 -13.02 15.02 4.12
C MET A 415 -14.45 15.42 3.75
N ALA A 416 -15.07 16.38 4.44
CA ALA A 416 -16.42 16.85 4.14
C ALA A 416 -16.59 18.35 4.39
N PRO A 417 -17.45 19.03 3.61
CA PRO A 417 -17.85 20.41 3.90
C PRO A 417 -18.47 20.51 5.30
N GLY A 418 -17.99 21.44 6.12
CA GLY A 418 -18.48 21.67 7.48
C GLY A 418 -17.67 21.01 8.60
N PHE A 419 -16.72 20.12 8.29
CA PHE A 419 -15.76 19.66 9.30
C PHE A 419 -14.76 20.76 9.64
N CYS A 420 -14.49 20.93 10.93
CA CYS A 420 -13.50 21.90 11.39
C CYS A 420 -12.08 21.39 11.14
N HIS A 421 -11.18 22.32 10.82
CA HIS A 421 -9.76 22.02 10.75
C HIS A 421 -9.25 21.40 12.05
N ARG A 422 -8.22 20.57 11.94
CA ARG A 422 -7.60 19.95 13.11
C ARG A 422 -6.69 20.95 13.85
N LEU A 423 -5.85 21.66 13.09
CA LEU A 423 -5.02 22.78 13.55
C LEU A 423 -5.25 24.01 12.65
N THR A 424 -4.65 25.15 13.00
CA THR A 424 -4.75 26.36 12.17
C THR A 424 -4.10 26.16 10.80
N LEU A 425 -4.48 26.96 9.79
CA LEU A 425 -3.91 26.88 8.44
C LEU A 425 -2.42 27.26 8.39
N GLU A 426 -1.95 28.05 9.36
CA GLU A 426 -0.53 28.39 9.52
C GLU A 426 0.27 27.19 10.05
N GLU A 427 -0.26 26.48 11.03
CA GLU A 427 0.38 25.28 11.61
C GLU A 427 0.31 24.08 10.65
N LEU A 428 -0.82 23.91 9.98
CA LEU A 428 -1.12 22.75 9.16
C LEU A 428 -1.87 23.18 7.89
N PRO A 429 -1.16 23.47 6.79
CA PRO A 429 -1.78 23.91 5.55
C PRO A 429 -2.82 22.93 5.02
N GLN A 430 -3.90 23.43 4.44
CA GLN A 430 -4.93 22.56 3.85
C GLN A 430 -4.51 22.03 2.48
N VAL A 431 -4.95 20.81 2.17
CA VAL A 431 -4.95 20.25 0.83
C VAL A 431 -6.35 19.72 0.48
N ASP A 432 -6.78 19.95 -0.75
CA ASP A 432 -7.99 19.34 -1.28
C ASP A 432 -7.62 18.11 -2.11
N LEU A 433 -7.97 16.93 -1.61
CA LEU A 433 -7.70 15.66 -2.28
C LEU A 433 -8.57 15.43 -3.51
N ALA A 434 -9.68 16.14 -3.65
CA ALA A 434 -10.50 16.13 -4.85
C ALA A 434 -10.01 17.12 -5.92
N SER A 435 -9.11 18.04 -5.56
CA SER A 435 -8.63 19.05 -6.50
C SER A 435 -7.80 18.43 -7.62
N HIS A 436 -8.05 18.89 -8.84
CA HIS A 436 -7.31 18.45 -10.01
C HIS A 436 -5.81 18.75 -9.89
N GLU A 437 -5.44 19.90 -9.32
CA GLU A 437 -4.04 20.27 -9.09
C GLU A 437 -3.32 19.27 -8.19
N TYR A 438 -3.92 18.88 -7.06
CA TYR A 438 -3.29 17.94 -6.14
C TYR A 438 -3.23 16.53 -6.72
N LEU A 439 -4.31 16.04 -7.33
CA LEU A 439 -4.30 14.76 -8.03
C LEU A 439 -3.26 14.75 -9.15
N HIS A 440 -3.11 15.85 -9.89
CA HIS A 440 -2.05 16.01 -10.88
C HIS A 440 -0.64 16.00 -10.24
N SER A 441 -0.46 16.54 -9.03
CA SER A 441 0.84 16.43 -8.33
C SER A 441 1.21 14.98 -7.95
N ILE A 442 0.21 14.13 -7.71
CA ILE A 442 0.40 12.71 -7.39
C ILE A 442 0.56 11.88 -8.68
N PHE A 443 -0.35 12.03 -9.63
CA PHE A 443 -0.51 11.16 -10.80
C PHE A 443 -0.09 11.80 -12.14
N GLY A 444 0.09 13.12 -12.20
CA GLY A 444 0.28 13.92 -13.42
C GLY A 444 1.57 13.68 -14.19
N CYS A 445 2.41 12.74 -13.76
CA CYS A 445 3.47 12.17 -14.60
C CYS A 445 2.93 11.21 -15.68
N LEU A 446 1.62 10.92 -15.74
CA LEU A 446 1.02 9.96 -16.68
C LEU A 446 -0.18 10.60 -17.41
N THR A 447 0.07 11.25 -18.54
CA THR A 447 -0.98 11.63 -19.50
C THR A 447 -1.22 10.47 -20.46
N THR A 448 -2.48 10.05 -20.62
CA THR A 448 -2.88 9.07 -21.63
C THR A 448 -3.28 9.81 -22.90
N PHE A 449 -2.78 9.38 -24.06
CA PHE A 449 -3.23 9.93 -25.35
C PHE A 449 -4.05 8.90 -26.11
N THR A 450 -5.19 9.33 -26.67
CA THR A 450 -5.96 8.57 -27.64
C THR A 450 -5.64 9.08 -29.04
N LEU A 451 -5.56 8.17 -30.02
CA LEU A 451 -5.28 8.52 -31.40
C LEU A 451 -6.58 8.53 -32.21
N GLU A 452 -6.97 9.69 -32.75
CA GLU A 452 -8.03 9.82 -33.74
C GLU A 452 -7.40 9.80 -35.14
N VAL A 453 -7.86 8.92 -36.02
CA VAL A 453 -7.18 8.63 -37.29
C VAL A 453 -8.04 9.07 -38.46
N THR A 454 -7.51 9.98 -39.28
CA THR A 454 -8.02 10.35 -40.59
C THR A 454 -7.09 9.76 -41.64
N GLU A 455 -7.48 8.63 -42.22
CA GLU A 455 -6.76 8.00 -43.33
C GLU A 455 -7.43 8.26 -44.67
N MET A 456 -6.62 8.35 -45.73
CA MET A 456 -7.09 8.54 -47.10
C MET A 456 -6.76 7.34 -48.01
N THR A 457 -6.49 6.17 -47.41
CA THR A 457 -5.92 4.99 -48.09
C THR A 457 -6.65 4.60 -49.38
N ASP A 458 -7.98 4.63 -49.37
CA ASP A 458 -8.80 4.16 -50.50
C ASP A 458 -9.09 5.21 -51.58
N SER A 459 -8.67 6.46 -51.38
CA SER A 459 -8.99 7.55 -52.32
C SER A 459 -8.26 7.39 -53.67
N PRO A 460 -8.88 7.75 -54.81
CA PRO A 460 -8.21 7.78 -56.10
C PRO A 460 -6.96 8.67 -56.11
N ALA A 461 -7.01 9.81 -55.41
CA ALA A 461 -5.89 10.73 -55.27
C ALA A 461 -4.71 10.07 -54.55
N THR A 462 -4.96 9.34 -53.46
CA THR A 462 -3.96 8.55 -52.75
C THR A 462 -3.30 7.52 -53.66
N LYS A 463 -4.08 6.75 -54.43
CA LYS A 463 -3.53 5.75 -55.36
C LYS A 463 -2.61 6.39 -56.40
N PHE A 464 -3.00 7.55 -56.91
CA PHE A 464 -2.21 8.32 -57.87
C PHE A 464 -0.92 8.90 -57.25
N LEU A 465 -1.01 9.53 -56.08
CA LEU A 465 0.10 10.20 -55.41
C LEU A 465 1.09 9.22 -54.76
N ALA A 466 0.62 8.08 -54.26
CA ALA A 466 1.47 7.10 -53.58
C ALA A 466 2.42 6.37 -54.53
N GLY A 467 2.04 6.15 -55.80
CA GLY A 467 2.84 5.40 -56.78
C GLY A 467 4.26 5.97 -56.97
N PRO A 468 4.40 7.24 -57.38
CA PRO A 468 5.71 7.87 -57.60
C PRO A 468 6.62 7.91 -56.37
N THR A 469 6.06 7.97 -55.15
CA THR A 469 6.85 8.00 -53.91
C THR A 469 7.54 6.66 -53.60
N ARG A 470 7.03 5.56 -54.19
CA ARG A 470 7.50 4.19 -53.97
C ARG A 470 8.32 3.65 -55.13
N ASP A 471 8.30 4.33 -56.29
CA ASP A 471 9.05 3.91 -57.46
C ASP A 471 10.56 4.06 -57.21
N LYS A 472 11.28 2.93 -57.22
CA LYS A 472 12.72 2.86 -57.01
C LYS A 472 13.51 3.68 -58.05
N GLN A 473 12.95 3.91 -59.24
CA GLN A 473 13.57 4.71 -60.30
C GLN A 473 13.49 6.22 -60.02
N ILE A 474 12.60 6.64 -59.12
CA ILE A 474 12.43 8.05 -58.76
C ILE A 474 13.24 8.34 -57.48
N HIS A 475 14.19 9.26 -57.56
CA HIS A 475 15.04 9.70 -56.45
C HIS A 475 15.42 11.19 -56.59
N GLY A 476 16.07 11.73 -55.57
CA GLY A 476 16.57 13.10 -55.55
C GLY A 476 15.47 14.17 -55.68
N PRO A 477 15.72 15.25 -56.42
CA PRO A 477 14.77 16.36 -56.58
C PRO A 477 13.40 15.94 -57.10
N THR A 478 13.34 14.93 -57.97
CA THR A 478 12.05 14.44 -58.50
C THR A 478 11.24 13.78 -57.40
N LEU A 479 11.85 12.91 -56.59
CA LEU A 479 11.18 12.27 -55.45
C LEU A 479 10.74 13.30 -54.41
N PHE A 480 11.58 14.31 -54.17
CA PHE A 480 11.29 15.43 -53.28
C PHE A 480 9.99 16.14 -53.69
N LYS A 481 9.85 16.51 -54.97
CA LYS A 481 8.62 17.12 -55.50
C LYS A 481 7.39 16.21 -55.33
N GLN A 482 7.54 14.90 -55.45
CA GLN A 482 6.40 13.99 -55.24
C GLN A 482 5.95 13.98 -53.78
N HIS A 483 6.87 14.04 -52.82
CA HIS A 483 6.53 14.14 -51.40
C HIS A 483 5.92 15.51 -51.04
N GLU A 484 6.37 16.58 -51.69
CA GLU A 484 5.79 17.92 -51.58
C GLU A 484 4.34 17.94 -52.07
N LYS A 485 4.04 17.34 -53.23
CA LYS A 485 2.66 17.19 -53.74
C LYS A 485 1.76 16.41 -52.80
N VAL A 486 2.29 15.37 -52.15
CA VAL A 486 1.54 14.64 -51.10
C VAL A 486 1.21 15.58 -49.94
N GLY A 487 2.16 16.44 -49.54
CA GLY A 487 1.97 17.41 -48.46
C GLY A 487 0.87 18.43 -48.79
N GLU A 488 0.88 18.96 -50.01
CA GLU A 488 -0.16 19.89 -50.50
C GLU A 488 -1.55 19.24 -50.47
N HIS A 489 -1.65 17.98 -50.94
CA HIS A 489 -2.91 17.24 -50.93
C HIS A 489 -3.43 17.00 -49.50
N LEU A 490 -2.58 16.51 -48.58
CA LEU A 490 -2.98 16.32 -47.18
C LEU A 490 -3.33 17.63 -46.48
N ALA A 491 -2.68 18.73 -46.86
CA ALA A 491 -3.00 20.05 -46.33
C ALA A 491 -4.40 20.50 -46.74
N ILE A 492 -4.73 20.44 -48.03
CA ILE A 492 -5.99 20.94 -48.56
C ILE A 492 -7.15 20.02 -48.19
N ASP A 493 -6.99 18.70 -48.34
CA ASP A 493 -8.10 17.74 -48.29
C ASP A 493 -8.30 17.07 -46.91
N ALA A 494 -7.34 17.22 -45.98
CA ALA A 494 -7.46 16.65 -44.64
C ALA A 494 -7.22 17.67 -43.52
N LEU A 495 -6.10 18.41 -43.55
CA LEU A 495 -5.79 19.36 -42.46
C LEU A 495 -6.82 20.49 -42.34
N THR A 496 -7.37 21.00 -43.45
CA THR A 496 -8.44 22.02 -43.41
C THR A 496 -9.71 21.52 -42.71
N HIS A 497 -10.02 20.22 -42.82
CA HIS A 497 -11.14 19.61 -42.11
C HIS A 497 -10.84 19.41 -40.63
N VAL A 498 -9.60 19.03 -40.31
CA VAL A 498 -9.16 18.75 -38.93
C VAL A 498 -9.02 20.03 -38.09
N LEU A 499 -8.46 21.08 -38.68
CA LEU A 499 -8.21 22.37 -38.02
C LEU A 499 -9.33 23.39 -38.24
N GLY A 500 -10.13 23.22 -39.29
CA GLY A 500 -11.18 24.15 -39.68
C GLY A 500 -10.69 25.34 -40.50
N LEU A 501 -11.65 26.09 -41.04
CA LEU A 501 -11.41 27.32 -41.80
C LEU A 501 -12.01 28.52 -41.08
N GLU A 502 -11.36 29.67 -41.21
CA GLU A 502 -11.88 30.97 -40.77
C GLU A 502 -12.03 31.92 -41.96
N LYS A 503 -13.01 32.82 -41.84
CA LYS A 503 -13.24 33.89 -42.81
C LYS A 503 -12.28 35.04 -42.56
N TYR A 504 -11.80 35.67 -43.63
CA TYR A 504 -11.07 36.92 -43.55
C TYR A 504 -11.44 37.86 -44.71
N SER A 505 -11.21 39.14 -44.50
CA SER A 505 -11.52 40.18 -45.48
C SER A 505 -10.45 40.23 -46.58
N ILE A 506 -10.88 40.23 -47.85
CA ILE A 506 -10.00 40.41 -49.02
C ILE A 506 -10.49 41.57 -49.89
N ALA A 507 -9.54 42.28 -50.50
CA ALA A 507 -9.82 43.26 -51.54
C ALA A 507 -10.18 42.52 -52.83
N HIS A 508 -11.43 42.66 -53.28
CA HIS A 508 -11.87 42.14 -54.56
C HIS A 508 -11.23 42.96 -55.68
N VAL A 509 -10.93 42.32 -56.82
CA VAL A 509 -10.32 42.99 -57.99
C VAL A 509 -11.17 44.13 -58.56
N GLN A 510 -12.46 44.19 -58.20
CA GLN A 510 -13.38 45.28 -58.58
C GLN A 510 -13.46 46.42 -57.54
N GLY A 511 -12.55 46.45 -56.55
CA GLY A 511 -12.46 47.51 -55.54
C GLY A 511 -13.39 47.35 -54.32
N ALA A 512 -14.31 46.39 -54.32
CA ALA A 512 -15.11 46.04 -53.15
C ALA A 512 -14.34 45.14 -52.17
N THR A 513 -14.77 45.08 -50.92
CA THR A 513 -14.29 44.07 -49.96
C THR A 513 -15.16 42.82 -50.06
N THR A 514 -14.57 41.63 -50.10
CA THR A 514 -15.28 40.35 -50.09
C THR A 514 -14.67 39.37 -49.09
N GLU A 515 -15.32 38.23 -48.87
CA GLU A 515 -14.86 37.18 -47.96
C GLU A 515 -13.88 36.23 -48.67
N GLY A 516 -12.73 35.99 -48.05
CA GLY A 516 -11.82 34.89 -48.33
C GLY A 516 -11.82 33.88 -47.17
N PHE A 517 -11.26 32.70 -47.43
CA PHE A 517 -11.12 31.64 -46.43
C PHE A 517 -9.65 31.29 -46.23
N ARG A 518 -9.26 31.03 -44.98
CA ARG A 518 -7.93 30.55 -44.61
C ARG A 518 -8.04 29.57 -43.44
N LEU A 519 -6.93 28.93 -43.07
CA LEU A 519 -6.90 27.99 -41.96
C LEU A 519 -7.29 28.70 -40.64
N ALA A 520 -8.10 28.06 -39.81
CA ALA A 520 -8.48 28.64 -38.52
C ALA A 520 -7.24 28.87 -37.64
N ASN A 521 -7.10 30.09 -37.10
CA ASN A 521 -5.95 30.49 -36.28
C ASN A 521 -4.58 30.16 -36.91
N GLU A 522 -4.44 30.40 -38.21
CA GLU A 522 -3.26 30.03 -39.01
C GLU A 522 -1.91 30.47 -38.40
N GLU A 523 -1.85 31.67 -37.79
CA GLU A 523 -0.63 32.20 -37.14
C GLU A 523 -0.21 31.40 -35.90
N GLY A 524 -1.17 30.75 -35.24
CA GLY A 524 -0.97 29.91 -34.07
C GLY A 524 -0.61 28.46 -34.41
N VAL A 525 -0.44 28.11 -35.68
CA VAL A 525 -0.03 26.77 -36.13
C VAL A 525 1.46 26.73 -36.42
N LEU A 526 2.14 25.70 -35.91
CA LEU A 526 3.55 25.41 -36.15
C LEU A 526 3.69 24.04 -36.82
N VAL A 527 4.26 24.00 -38.03
CA VAL A 527 4.58 22.78 -38.75
C VAL A 527 6.02 22.38 -38.46
N TYR A 528 6.22 21.17 -37.95
CA TYR A 528 7.53 20.57 -37.72
C TYR A 528 7.79 19.44 -38.69
N GLY A 529 8.65 19.71 -39.68
CA GLY A 529 9.23 18.67 -40.52
C GLY A 529 10.33 17.94 -39.78
N ILE A 530 10.08 16.71 -39.33
CA ILE A 530 11.07 15.89 -38.63
C ILE A 530 12.17 15.53 -39.62
N MET A 531 13.37 16.06 -39.36
CA MET A 531 14.49 15.87 -40.29
C MET A 531 15.00 14.43 -40.25
N ARG A 532 15.33 13.83 -41.40
CA ARG A 532 15.44 14.44 -42.74
C ARG A 532 14.24 14.16 -43.65
N GLY A 533 13.51 13.07 -43.41
CA GLY A 533 12.49 12.54 -44.31
C GLY A 533 11.15 13.30 -44.32
N GLY A 534 10.83 14.01 -43.23
CA GLY A 534 9.59 14.78 -43.11
C GLY A 534 9.61 16.12 -43.85
N LEU A 535 10.78 16.65 -44.21
CA LEU A 535 10.91 18.00 -44.78
C LEU A 535 10.10 18.25 -46.06
N PRO A 536 10.18 17.41 -47.11
CA PRO A 536 9.45 17.70 -48.36
C PRO A 536 7.93 17.70 -48.13
N LEU A 537 7.44 16.79 -47.28
CA LEU A 537 6.04 16.72 -46.91
C LEU A 537 5.61 17.98 -46.13
N ALA A 538 6.45 18.43 -45.19
CA ALA A 538 6.21 19.64 -44.41
C ALA A 538 6.21 20.91 -45.28
N LEU A 539 7.08 20.97 -46.31
CA LEU A 539 7.10 22.08 -47.27
C LEU A 539 5.83 22.13 -48.10
N GLY A 540 5.31 20.99 -48.54
CA GLY A 540 4.03 20.92 -49.24
C GLY A 540 2.88 21.50 -48.39
N ILE A 541 2.86 21.17 -47.10
CA ILE A 541 1.87 21.72 -46.15
C ILE A 541 2.08 23.23 -45.95
N TRP A 542 3.34 23.65 -45.75
CA TRP A 542 3.69 25.04 -45.50
C TRP A 542 3.37 25.95 -46.70
N ASN A 543 3.57 25.47 -47.93
CA ASN A 543 3.24 26.21 -49.15
C ASN A 543 1.73 26.51 -49.29
N CYS A 544 0.86 25.70 -48.69
CA CYS A 544 -0.59 25.92 -48.70
C CYS A 544 -1.04 27.02 -47.73
N PHE A 545 -0.28 27.29 -46.67
CA PHE A 545 -0.70 28.17 -45.57
C PHE A 545 0.30 29.31 -45.34
N LYS A 546 -0.08 30.52 -45.75
CA LYS A 546 0.77 31.72 -45.78
C LYS A 546 1.30 32.19 -44.42
N LYS A 547 0.62 31.86 -43.33
CA LYS A 547 0.92 32.39 -41.98
C LYS A 547 1.47 31.33 -41.01
N VAL A 548 1.54 30.08 -41.44
CA VAL A 548 2.03 28.98 -40.62
C VAL A 548 3.55 29.09 -40.45
N MET A 549 4.01 28.82 -39.23
CA MET A 549 5.45 28.75 -38.95
C MET A 549 5.99 27.37 -39.34
N LEU A 550 7.18 27.31 -39.96
CA LEU A 550 7.88 26.06 -40.26
C LEU A 550 9.11 25.92 -39.35
N GLY A 551 9.23 24.78 -38.68
CA GLY A 551 10.43 24.36 -37.98
C GLY A 551 10.93 23.02 -38.50
N MET A 552 12.24 22.79 -38.36
CA MET A 552 12.93 21.62 -38.92
C MET A 552 13.79 20.92 -37.86
N PRO A 553 13.18 20.41 -36.77
CA PRO A 553 13.94 19.75 -35.72
C PRO A 553 14.51 18.41 -36.22
N LYS A 554 15.74 18.09 -35.81
CA LYS A 554 16.36 16.79 -36.11
C LYS A 554 15.99 15.76 -35.03
N THR A 555 15.87 16.21 -33.79
CA THR A 555 15.50 15.39 -32.64
C THR A 555 14.50 16.14 -31.77
N SER A 556 13.77 15.42 -30.91
CA SER A 556 12.84 16.04 -29.97
C SER A 556 13.53 17.10 -29.09
N ARG A 557 14.80 16.91 -28.74
CA ARG A 557 15.59 17.87 -27.94
C ARG A 557 15.76 19.24 -28.59
N ASP A 558 15.63 19.33 -29.91
CA ASP A 558 15.71 20.60 -30.65
C ASP A 558 14.45 21.46 -30.46
N VAL A 559 13.37 20.89 -29.89
CA VAL A 559 12.17 21.65 -29.52
C VAL A 559 12.43 22.43 -28.23
N LYS A 560 12.30 23.75 -28.32
CA LYS A 560 12.52 24.70 -27.23
C LYS A 560 11.24 25.47 -26.88
N PRO A 561 11.11 25.99 -25.64
CA PRO A 561 9.94 26.76 -25.21
C PRO A 561 9.64 27.96 -26.12
N GLU A 562 10.69 28.66 -26.58
CA GLU A 562 10.59 29.82 -27.46
C GLU A 562 9.93 29.51 -28.81
N HIS A 563 10.03 28.27 -29.31
CA HIS A 563 9.36 27.87 -30.55
C HIS A 563 7.84 27.71 -30.37
N LEU A 564 7.39 27.38 -29.15
CA LEU A 564 6.00 27.05 -28.83
C LEU A 564 5.20 28.27 -28.32
N GLN A 565 5.87 29.39 -28.06
CA GLN A 565 5.25 30.58 -27.52
C GLN A 565 4.18 31.15 -28.48
N GLY A 566 2.97 31.34 -27.97
CA GLY A 566 1.83 31.85 -28.76
C GLY A 566 1.25 30.84 -29.76
N LYS A 567 1.73 29.60 -29.77
CA LYS A 567 1.19 28.53 -30.63
C LYS A 567 0.07 27.81 -29.92
N ARG A 568 -0.96 27.45 -30.70
CA ARG A 568 -2.09 26.63 -30.25
C ARG A 568 -2.03 25.20 -30.77
N CYS A 569 -1.41 25.00 -31.94
CA CYS A 569 -1.29 23.69 -32.55
C CYS A 569 0.12 23.45 -33.11
N VAL A 570 0.63 22.23 -32.91
CA VAL A 570 1.83 21.72 -33.58
C VAL A 570 1.47 20.56 -34.50
N VAL A 571 1.85 20.69 -35.76
CA VAL A 571 1.72 19.68 -36.80
C VAL A 571 3.06 18.97 -36.95
N LEU A 572 3.19 17.76 -36.41
CA LEU A 572 4.37 16.91 -36.53
C LEU A 572 4.33 16.14 -37.84
N VAL A 573 5.32 16.37 -38.70
CA VAL A 573 5.34 15.84 -40.07
C VAL A 573 6.52 14.90 -40.25
N ASP A 574 6.23 13.64 -40.58
CA ASP A 574 7.21 12.65 -41.02
C ASP A 574 6.60 11.80 -42.12
N PHE A 575 7.35 11.52 -43.19
CA PHE A 575 6.77 10.80 -44.32
C PHE A 575 6.46 9.33 -44.00
N VAL A 576 7.27 8.67 -43.16
CA VAL A 576 7.10 7.26 -42.80
C VAL A 576 7.01 7.09 -41.29
N VAL A 577 5.84 6.71 -40.79
CA VAL A 577 5.63 6.36 -39.39
C VAL A 577 5.52 4.85 -39.26
N ASN A 578 6.63 4.21 -38.87
CA ASN A 578 6.69 2.77 -38.59
C ASN A 578 6.20 2.48 -37.17
N GLU A 579 7.11 2.30 -36.20
CA GLU A 579 6.76 2.08 -34.78
C GLU A 579 6.34 3.35 -34.05
N GLY A 580 6.43 4.51 -34.71
CA GLY A 580 6.08 5.81 -34.12
C GLY A 580 7.01 6.36 -33.05
N LYS A 581 8.10 5.66 -32.70
CA LYS A 581 9.04 6.06 -31.64
C LYS A 581 9.48 7.54 -31.74
N THR A 582 9.92 7.98 -32.92
CA THR A 582 10.36 9.37 -33.13
C THR A 582 9.21 10.35 -32.86
N VAL A 583 8.03 10.10 -33.41
CA VAL A 583 6.85 10.96 -33.25
C VAL A 583 6.45 11.03 -31.78
N VAL A 584 6.48 9.91 -31.06
CA VAL A 584 6.20 9.84 -29.63
C VAL A 584 7.18 10.69 -28.81
N GLU A 585 8.49 10.61 -29.08
CA GLU A 585 9.50 11.45 -28.41
C GLU A 585 9.23 12.96 -28.61
N PHE A 586 8.72 13.35 -29.78
CA PHE A 586 8.31 14.74 -30.06
C PHE A 586 7.04 15.14 -29.29
N ILE A 587 6.03 14.26 -29.25
CA ILE A 587 4.79 14.47 -28.48
C ILE A 587 5.13 14.68 -27.00
N GLU A 588 5.95 13.81 -26.43
CA GLU A 588 6.42 13.92 -25.03
C GLU A 588 7.05 15.27 -24.76
N ARG A 589 7.97 15.69 -25.64
CA ARG A 589 8.68 16.95 -25.49
C ARG A 589 7.76 18.16 -25.60
N ILE A 590 6.85 18.18 -26.57
CA ILE A 590 5.93 19.31 -26.78
C ILE A 590 4.97 19.41 -25.60
N HIS A 591 4.38 18.30 -25.18
CA HIS A 591 3.45 18.26 -24.05
C HIS A 591 4.14 18.67 -22.74
N TYR A 592 5.39 18.23 -22.52
CA TYR A 592 6.19 18.64 -21.38
C TYR A 592 6.44 20.16 -21.35
N LEU A 593 6.72 20.77 -22.50
CA LEU A 593 7.03 22.19 -22.60
C LEU A 593 5.79 23.09 -22.60
N SER A 594 4.71 22.65 -23.23
CA SER A 594 3.46 23.39 -23.35
C SER A 594 2.27 22.43 -23.37
N PRO A 595 1.72 22.11 -22.19
CA PRO A 595 0.59 21.22 -22.09
C PRO A 595 -0.67 21.77 -22.73
N SER A 596 -0.80 23.02 -23.17
CA SER A 596 -2.08 23.49 -23.77
C SER A 596 -2.14 23.35 -25.29
N ILE A 597 -1.07 22.85 -25.93
CA ILE A 597 -0.97 22.77 -27.39
C ILE A 597 -1.60 21.49 -27.92
N ASP A 598 -2.42 21.64 -28.96
CA ASP A 598 -2.96 20.53 -29.74
C ASP A 598 -1.89 19.95 -30.65
N ILE A 599 -1.80 18.62 -30.73
CA ILE A 599 -0.80 17.93 -31.56
C ILE A 599 -1.50 17.14 -32.66
N ILE A 600 -1.06 17.38 -33.90
CA ILE A 600 -1.51 16.66 -35.08
C ILE A 600 -0.30 15.99 -35.72
N ILE A 601 -0.39 14.71 -36.03
CA ILE A 601 0.61 13.96 -36.78
C ILE A 601 0.19 13.92 -38.24
N VAL A 602 1.10 14.22 -39.16
CA VAL A 602 0.86 14.10 -40.60
C VAL A 602 1.92 13.20 -41.22
N SER A 603 1.48 12.18 -41.95
CA SER A 603 2.39 11.25 -42.62
C SER A 603 1.95 10.82 -44.01
N GLY A 604 2.92 10.45 -44.85
CA GLY A 604 2.66 9.84 -46.15
C GLY A 604 2.33 8.35 -46.04
N VAL A 605 2.92 7.66 -45.08
CA VAL A 605 2.66 6.23 -44.82
C VAL A 605 2.72 5.98 -43.32
N THR A 606 1.67 5.35 -42.78
CA THR A 606 1.64 4.85 -41.40
C THR A 606 1.52 3.34 -41.38
N GLN A 607 2.25 2.67 -40.51
CA GLN A 607 2.12 1.22 -40.32
C GLN A 607 0.87 0.88 -39.49
N ALA A 608 0.11 -0.14 -39.90
CA ALA A 608 -1.16 -0.52 -39.29
C ALA A 608 -1.05 -0.83 -37.78
N GLY A 609 0.08 -1.41 -37.36
CA GLY A 609 0.41 -1.66 -35.95
C GLY A 609 0.56 -0.40 -35.11
N PHE A 610 1.02 0.73 -35.67
CA PHE A 610 1.02 2.01 -34.95
C PHE A 610 -0.39 2.60 -34.82
N VAL A 611 -1.23 2.43 -35.85
CA VAL A 611 -2.64 2.83 -35.82
C VAL A 611 -3.39 2.06 -34.75
N SER A 612 -3.26 0.73 -34.72
CA SER A 612 -3.90 -0.13 -33.72
C SER A 612 -3.31 0.04 -32.32
N TRP A 613 -2.00 0.28 -32.20
CA TRP A 613 -1.35 0.63 -30.93
C TRP A 613 -1.85 1.97 -30.38
N GLY A 614 -1.98 3.01 -31.22
CA GLY A 614 -2.48 4.32 -30.82
C GLY A 614 -3.96 4.33 -30.42
N MET A 615 -4.77 3.42 -30.95
CA MET A 615 -6.15 3.19 -30.53
C MET A 615 -6.26 2.59 -29.12
N ASN A 616 -5.24 1.87 -28.65
CA ASN A 616 -5.21 1.22 -27.34
C ASN A 616 -4.64 2.10 -26.19
N SER A 617 -4.62 3.42 -26.38
CA SER A 617 -4.06 4.43 -25.47
C SER A 617 -2.54 4.44 -25.39
N ILE A 618 -1.93 5.54 -25.82
CA ILE A 618 -0.50 5.83 -25.62
C ILE A 618 -0.29 6.19 -24.14
N MET A 619 0.31 5.29 -23.38
CA MET A 619 0.85 5.61 -22.05
C MET A 619 2.29 6.08 -22.18
N LEU A 620 2.57 7.32 -21.79
CA LEU A 620 3.93 7.86 -21.75
C LEU A 620 4.45 7.89 -20.31
N PRO A 621 5.41 7.03 -19.94
CA PRO A 621 6.24 7.22 -18.77
C PRO A 621 7.52 8.00 -19.13
N SER A 622 7.89 8.97 -18.29
CA SER A 622 9.19 9.64 -18.39
C SER A 622 10.32 8.63 -18.11
N SER A 623 11.11 8.34 -19.14
CA SER A 623 12.39 7.61 -19.17
C SER A 623 12.40 6.09 -18.92
N GLU A 624 12.83 5.38 -19.99
CA GLU A 624 13.48 4.05 -20.06
C GLU A 624 12.76 2.80 -19.52
N ARG A 625 12.02 2.09 -20.40
CA ARG A 625 12.43 0.84 -21.10
C ARG A 625 11.20 0.13 -21.69
N ARG A 626 11.45 -0.54 -22.82
CA ARG A 626 10.56 -1.49 -23.51
C ARG A 626 10.12 -2.60 -22.56
N CYS A 627 8.83 -2.94 -22.59
CA CYS A 627 8.34 -4.31 -22.61
C CYS A 627 6.90 -4.33 -23.13
N GLU A 628 6.69 -5.17 -24.13
CA GLU A 628 5.39 -5.65 -24.61
C GLU A 628 4.71 -6.39 -23.44
N ASP A 629 3.45 -6.03 -23.14
CA ASP A 629 2.36 -6.95 -22.77
C ASP A 629 1.19 -6.25 -22.04
N VAL A 630 0.02 -6.84 -22.29
CA VAL A 630 -1.31 -6.66 -21.68
C VAL A 630 -2.10 -5.42 -22.09
N ALA A 631 -2.92 -5.64 -23.12
CA ALA A 631 -4.18 -4.96 -23.33
C ALA A 631 -5.13 -5.26 -22.17
N SER A 632 -5.53 -4.24 -21.43
CA SER A 632 -6.77 -4.27 -20.64
C SER A 632 -7.40 -2.88 -20.71
N GLU A 633 -8.60 -2.85 -21.30
CA GLU A 633 -9.49 -1.70 -21.38
C GLU A 633 -9.84 -1.19 -19.98
N THR A 634 -9.12 -0.20 -19.47
CA THR A 634 -9.60 0.67 -18.38
C THR A 634 -8.71 1.91 -18.29
N THR A 635 -8.87 2.82 -19.23
CA THR A 635 -8.22 4.13 -19.18
C THR A 635 -8.89 5.05 -18.16
N CYS A 636 -8.09 5.63 -17.27
CA CYS A 636 -8.54 6.67 -16.34
C CYS A 636 -9.02 7.93 -17.09
N PRO A 637 -10.29 8.35 -16.97
CA PRO A 637 -10.86 9.45 -17.75
C PRO A 637 -10.30 10.85 -17.45
N LEU A 638 -9.55 11.03 -16.37
CA LEU A 638 -9.18 12.34 -15.85
C LEU A 638 -8.03 13.03 -16.61
N ASN A 639 -7.37 12.35 -17.56
CA ASN A 639 -6.21 12.90 -18.25
C ASN A 639 -6.00 12.35 -19.69
N THR A 640 -7.09 12.00 -20.38
CA THR A 640 -7.03 11.50 -21.76
C THR A 640 -7.04 12.66 -22.76
N ARG A 641 -6.01 12.73 -23.60
CA ARG A 641 -5.89 13.73 -24.66
C ARG A 641 -5.99 13.12 -26.04
N VAL A 642 -6.71 13.78 -26.92
CA VAL A 642 -6.85 13.33 -28.31
C VAL A 642 -5.68 13.89 -29.12
N ILE A 643 -4.89 12.99 -29.71
CA ILE A 643 -3.94 13.30 -30.78
C ILE A 643 -4.60 12.91 -32.09
N LYS A 644 -4.50 13.76 -33.10
CA LYS A 644 -5.05 13.47 -34.42
C LYS A 644 -3.94 13.00 -35.35
N LEU A 645 -4.15 11.91 -36.07
CA LEU A 645 -3.28 11.41 -37.12
C LEU A 645 -3.95 11.60 -38.46
N VAL A 646 -3.30 12.33 -39.36
CA VAL A 646 -3.65 12.46 -40.77
C VAL A 646 -2.65 11.67 -41.59
N THR A 647 -3.10 10.69 -42.37
CA THR A 647 -2.21 9.88 -43.18
C THR A 647 -2.73 9.65 -44.60
N LEU A 648 -1.83 9.75 -45.58
CA LEU A 648 -2.17 9.46 -46.98
C LEU A 648 -2.59 8.00 -47.13
N ARG A 649 -1.86 7.08 -46.48
CA ARG A 649 -2.21 5.65 -46.49
C ARG A 649 -1.70 4.90 -45.26
N VAL A 650 -2.46 3.89 -44.86
CA VAL A 650 -2.04 2.86 -43.91
C VAL A 650 -1.43 1.66 -44.65
N SER A 651 -0.44 1.01 -44.04
CA SER A 651 0.31 -0.11 -44.62
C SER A 651 0.48 -1.23 -43.60
N GLU A 652 0.11 -2.46 -43.96
CA GLU A 652 0.40 -3.65 -43.17
C GLU A 652 1.90 -3.97 -43.11
N ASN A 653 2.63 -3.62 -44.17
CA ASN A 653 4.06 -3.88 -44.27
C ASN A 653 4.86 -2.97 -43.33
N LYS A 654 5.57 -3.59 -42.38
CA LYS A 654 6.60 -2.93 -41.55
C LYS A 654 7.96 -3.06 -42.24
N TYR A 655 8.46 -1.96 -42.80
CA TYR A 655 9.76 -1.94 -43.48
C TYR A 655 10.57 -0.71 -43.09
N LYS A 656 11.81 -0.94 -42.63
CA LYS A 656 12.80 0.11 -42.39
C LYS A 656 13.84 -0.01 -43.50
N GLY A 657 13.86 0.96 -44.41
CA GLY A 657 14.87 1.00 -45.47
C GLY A 657 16.28 1.17 -44.92
N GLN A 658 17.26 0.66 -45.67
CA GLN A 658 18.70 0.87 -45.43
C GLN A 658 19.36 1.16 -46.79
N GLY A 659 20.29 2.12 -46.82
CA GLY A 659 21.00 2.53 -48.02
C GLY A 659 20.07 2.98 -49.15
N GLY A 660 20.06 2.22 -50.25
CA GLY A 660 19.28 2.50 -51.46
C GLY A 660 17.75 2.40 -51.31
N THR A 661 17.23 1.90 -50.19
CA THR A 661 15.78 1.78 -49.93
C THR A 661 15.29 2.70 -48.82
N ASP A 662 16.16 3.45 -48.16
CA ASP A 662 15.78 4.46 -47.16
C ASP A 662 15.18 5.71 -47.82
N THR A 663 14.03 6.16 -47.32
CA THR A 663 13.31 7.32 -47.89
C THR A 663 14.14 8.60 -47.79
N GLY A 664 14.82 8.82 -46.65
CA GLY A 664 15.68 9.99 -46.47
C GLY A 664 16.84 9.98 -47.47
N ASN A 665 17.52 8.85 -47.61
CA ASN A 665 18.66 8.76 -48.53
C ASN A 665 18.27 8.89 -49.99
N ARG A 666 17.11 8.34 -50.39
CA ARG A 666 16.58 8.51 -51.75
C ARG A 666 16.18 9.97 -52.02
N LEU A 667 15.63 10.69 -51.04
CA LEU A 667 15.24 12.10 -51.20
C LEU A 667 16.44 13.00 -51.49
N TYR A 668 17.59 12.73 -50.87
CA TYR A 668 18.79 13.58 -50.95
C TYR A 668 19.94 12.98 -51.76
N ASN A 669 19.72 11.86 -52.46
CA ASN A 669 20.77 11.12 -53.19
C ASN A 669 21.97 10.72 -52.31
N THR A 670 21.74 10.45 -51.03
CA THR A 670 22.77 10.05 -50.06
C THR A 670 22.80 8.55 -49.79
N THR A 671 22.41 7.73 -50.77
CA THR A 671 22.28 6.26 -50.64
C THR A 671 23.59 5.51 -50.39
N HIS A 672 24.72 6.20 -50.49
CA HIS A 672 26.07 5.68 -50.22
C HIS A 672 26.61 6.05 -48.83
N LEU A 673 25.86 6.84 -48.04
CA LEU A 673 26.29 7.33 -46.72
C LEU A 673 25.85 6.44 -45.55
N ASP A 674 25.27 5.27 -45.84
CA ASP A 674 24.81 4.30 -44.83
C ASP A 674 25.82 3.16 -44.62
#